data_AF-A0A8J6Y3I8-F1
#
_entry.id   AF-A0A8J6Y3I8-F1
#
_cell.length_a   1.000
_cell.length_b   1.000
_cell.length_c   1.000
_cell.angle_alpha   90.00
_cell.angle_beta   90.00
_cell.angle_gamma   90.00
#
_symmetry.space_group_name_H-M   'P 1'
#
loop_
_entity.id
_entity.type
_entity.pdbx_description
1 polymer ?
#
loop_
_entity_poly.entity_id
_entity_poly.type
_entity_poly.pdbx_seq_one_letter_code
_entity_poly.pdbx_strand_id
1 'polypeptide(L)'
;MQYDRGDILEWMLLLPGGIDHGFTVPSKPLPGMGDVSLWIELDLSGNLLARMHEGGSGVTFSRPDGTPVLLYTGLSAQDASGKELPARMRIDRRLLVIEVDDSDATYPVVIDPLVSSPTWGMRGEQDGMKLGFSVATAGDVNGDGFSDLLVGSPSYDGSFVDSGRAELYPGGPDGLSSTPVWISNPVEAGSEYGFSVASAGDVDGDGYDDILVGAPGGLNGAGRAFLYRGGPEGPSSTADHEWTGTEAGARLGAAVSWAGDVDRDGFADVLIAEPGYDGGAADIGRVSVHRGRPAGIEPGPHRTIIGVQPGEQLGTAVSTALDVNGDGFDDVVLGAPGATSTYSGEGRVVLFLGGSAGLGADPVWEVFGGQAGAEMGASVAGGGDIDGDGYADLLVGGPGITDGQAEEGAAFIFPGSASGPPTAATRILYGDKIGARFGSSVATAGDVGGDGYADVIVGTPSYVAVAGEDAGAIWVYEGTPDGLALSPALNQKGAQSGGKFGNSVGTAGDVNGDGLSDVAVGSPGYGDINAHEGSVQVYFGSPYGIDNTADWSVIGASSGGSLGKVAHAGDANGDGFDDVLIGKRGEVRLYPGSTEGLAPSPLWTVAGLALYNEHAGAGDVNGDGFSDIVIGDPGHDTAREDVGRVQLYLGSPTGPGGTPDWMVVGTLTKGEFGSSVAGAGDVNGDGFADVIVGEEHLGNLGNGLGRAYVFLGSAGGLNSSPAWMVESEQPGSVYGRTVSSAGDVNADGFADVLVAAPWYENGNFREGKVYLYLGSPAGLSQTSAWTAESNIGVEPFGTSFGEALAAAGDVNGDGYGDVIIGAPRYDEGQFDQGAAFLYFGTPDGLAENPAWILVGVWSSDQLGSSVASAGDINRDGYDDIAVGTPFIDYYNPYLVERAGQVTLHLGSESGPSPESAWVFYGEHWSFLGAENEIAGSMDVNADGYPDLMVGASRYDINLFTTDVGAAWLFHGGGDAGRTRLVFQGRLGDGSAVLPWGRSDSVDSFQLRADGFSASGRQPVLLEWELRLPGEVYSGLGIQRGGLVADSGPPGTTGSVVALAENTGPLASDSSFHWRLRVATETPLFPHGPWRRLTGVGQYESVIRTLKPGNPQDMDGDGFDETLDCDESNPGLWGVPGETVNLQFDDTKVWITYDPPPFPGSLPSAVTYDTLRSGEAGNFESAAICINQNVTSPVAADPTDPPAGIVVFYLSRARNGCGPGSLGNSSDGVPRTGRSCP
;
A
#
# COMPACT_ATOMS: atom_id res chain seq x y z
N MET A 1 -8.63 8.01 20.65
CA MET A 1 -9.13 9.30 21.20
C MET A 1 -9.61 9.12 22.64
N GLN A 2 -9.66 10.20 23.44
CA GLN A 2 -10.27 10.22 24.78
C GLN A 2 -11.04 11.53 25.01
N TYR A 3 -12.24 11.44 25.58
CA TYR A 3 -13.16 12.54 25.84
C TYR A 3 -13.58 12.54 27.32
N ASP A 4 -13.10 13.53 28.07
CA ASP A 4 -13.57 13.78 29.44
C ASP A 4 -14.98 14.40 29.39
N ARG A 5 -15.99 13.63 29.79
CA ARG A 5 -17.40 14.06 29.92
C ARG A 5 -17.75 14.42 31.38
N GLY A 6 -16.75 14.62 32.24
CA GLY A 6 -16.88 15.03 33.64
C GLY A 6 -17.00 13.86 34.61
N ASP A 7 -18.17 13.22 34.67
CA ASP A 7 -18.42 12.07 35.56
C ASP A 7 -18.07 10.72 34.88
N ILE A 8 -17.64 10.74 33.61
CA ILE A 8 -17.25 9.59 32.80
C ILE A 8 -16.18 10.00 31.78
N LEU A 9 -15.18 9.15 31.56
CA LEU A 9 -14.18 9.28 30.50
C LEU A 9 -14.58 8.35 29.36
N GLU A 10 -15.12 8.90 28.28
CA GLU A 10 -15.34 8.17 27.04
C GLU A 10 -14.01 8.05 26.28
N TRP A 11 -13.77 6.93 25.62
CA TRP A 11 -12.57 6.71 24.84
C TRP A 11 -12.88 5.87 23.60
N MET A 12 -12.02 6.02 22.60
CA MET A 12 -12.13 5.31 21.32
C MET A 12 -10.75 4.81 20.94
N LEU A 13 -10.58 3.51 20.75
CA LEU A 13 -9.37 2.90 20.21
C LEU A 13 -9.69 2.37 18.82
N LEU A 14 -8.89 2.75 17.83
CA LEU A 14 -8.98 2.13 16.50
C LEU A 14 -8.17 0.84 16.54
N LEU A 15 -8.77 -0.26 16.09
CA LEU A 15 -8.20 -1.59 15.96
C LEU A 15 -8.49 -2.07 14.52
N PRO A 16 -7.71 -3.01 13.96
CA PRO A 16 -8.03 -3.59 12.64
C PRO A 16 -9.45 -4.18 12.58
N GLY A 17 -9.93 -4.75 13.70
CA GLY A 17 -11.31 -5.23 13.84
C GLY A 17 -12.41 -4.19 14.12
N GLY A 18 -12.11 -2.88 14.07
CA GLY A 18 -13.08 -1.79 14.29
C GLY A 18 -12.73 -0.83 15.43
N ILE A 19 -13.72 -0.03 15.87
CA ILE A 19 -13.54 1.00 16.90
C ILE A 19 -14.02 0.48 18.26
N ASP A 20 -13.10 0.29 19.19
CA ASP A 20 -13.38 0.02 20.60
C ASP A 20 -13.89 1.31 21.26
N HIS A 21 -15.20 1.43 21.45
CA HIS A 21 -15.88 2.65 21.93
C HIS A 21 -16.15 2.56 23.44
N GLY A 22 -15.08 2.48 24.20
CA GLY A 22 -15.13 2.27 25.64
C GLY A 22 -15.45 3.50 26.50
N PHE A 23 -15.79 3.25 27.76
CA PHE A 23 -16.10 4.23 28.78
C PHE A 23 -15.51 3.83 30.13
N THR A 24 -14.74 4.71 30.76
CA THR A 24 -14.26 4.55 32.13
C THR A 24 -15.05 5.46 33.07
N VAL A 25 -15.84 4.88 33.95
CA VAL A 25 -16.53 5.60 35.03
C VAL A 25 -15.63 5.58 36.28
N PRO A 26 -15.11 6.73 36.75
CA PRO A 26 -14.12 6.77 37.83
C PRO A 26 -14.70 6.58 39.24
N SER A 27 -16.01 6.81 39.44
CA SER A 27 -16.67 6.64 40.74
C SER A 27 -18.18 6.43 40.61
N LYS A 28 -18.78 5.67 41.54
CA LYS A 28 -20.23 5.40 41.56
C LYS A 28 -21.06 6.71 41.57
N PRO A 29 -21.98 6.91 40.61
CA PRO A 29 -22.82 8.10 40.54
C PRO A 29 -23.64 8.34 41.83
N LEU A 30 -23.97 9.60 42.12
CA LEU A 30 -24.81 9.94 43.27
C LEU A 30 -26.21 9.34 43.10
N PRO A 31 -26.76 8.65 44.13
CA PRO A 31 -28.00 7.88 43.97
C PRO A 31 -29.21 8.79 43.70
N GLY A 32 -29.74 8.69 42.48
CA GLY A 32 -31.12 9.03 42.17
C GLY A 32 -32.09 8.13 42.94
N MET A 33 -33.35 8.56 43.11
CA MET A 33 -34.33 7.78 43.88
C MET A 33 -34.83 6.55 43.10
N GLY A 34 -34.16 5.41 43.19
CA GLY A 34 -34.79 4.12 42.83
C GLY A 34 -33.85 2.96 42.51
N ASP A 35 -32.87 3.19 41.64
CA ASP A 35 -32.17 2.11 40.93
C ASP A 35 -30.76 1.79 41.46
N VAL A 36 -30.32 0.57 41.17
CA VAL A 36 -29.11 -0.07 41.75
C VAL A 36 -28.01 -0.31 40.69
N SER A 37 -28.25 0.14 39.46
CA SER A 37 -27.41 -0.10 38.28
C SER A 37 -26.89 1.23 37.68
N LEU A 38 -25.73 1.16 37.03
CA LEU A 38 -25.08 2.22 36.27
C LEU A 38 -25.61 2.23 34.84
N TRP A 39 -26.04 3.38 34.31
CA TRP A 39 -26.49 3.54 32.92
C TRP A 39 -25.64 4.59 32.17
N ILE A 40 -25.30 4.30 30.92
CA ILE A 40 -24.77 5.24 29.93
C ILE A 40 -25.84 5.40 28.85
N GLU A 41 -26.26 6.62 28.55
CA GLU A 41 -27.27 6.91 27.51
C GLU A 41 -26.61 7.62 26.32
N LEU A 42 -26.70 7.01 25.14
CA LEU A 42 -26.16 7.48 23.86
C LEU A 42 -27.34 7.85 22.93
N ASP A 43 -27.36 9.05 22.36
CA ASP A 43 -28.45 9.47 21.46
C ASP A 43 -28.18 9.00 20.03
N LEU A 44 -29.09 8.20 19.46
CA LEU A 44 -29.00 7.65 18.12
C LEU A 44 -29.62 8.61 17.10
N SER A 45 -28.87 8.84 16.02
CA SER A 45 -29.32 9.57 14.84
C SER A 45 -29.01 8.78 13.56
N GLY A 46 -29.51 9.25 12.40
CA GLY A 46 -29.37 8.56 11.11
C GLY A 46 -30.66 7.88 10.62
N ASN A 47 -30.53 7.17 9.50
CA ASN A 47 -31.61 6.47 8.77
C ASN A 47 -31.56 4.93 8.92
N LEU A 48 -30.47 4.39 9.46
CA LEU A 48 -30.31 2.95 9.70
C LEU A 48 -31.31 2.46 10.75
N LEU A 49 -31.85 1.26 10.52
CA LEU A 49 -32.74 0.58 11.44
C LEU A 49 -31.89 -0.11 12.52
N ALA A 50 -31.79 0.55 13.68
CA ALA A 50 -31.19 -0.03 14.87
C ALA A 50 -32.06 -1.20 15.39
N ARG A 51 -31.55 -2.42 15.29
CA ARG A 51 -32.15 -3.64 15.81
C ARG A 51 -31.38 -4.11 17.04
N MET A 52 -32.08 -4.17 18.17
CA MET A 52 -31.53 -4.74 19.41
C MET A 52 -31.24 -6.22 19.22
N HIS A 53 -30.07 -6.66 19.67
CA HIS A 53 -29.78 -8.08 19.83
C HIS A 53 -30.56 -8.61 21.03
N GLU A 54 -31.04 -9.85 20.96
CA GLU A 54 -31.72 -10.50 22.06
C GLU A 54 -30.78 -10.64 23.30
N GLY A 55 -31.34 -10.56 24.50
CA GLY A 55 -30.58 -10.35 25.75
C GLY A 55 -29.95 -8.95 25.92
N GLY A 56 -29.78 -8.18 24.82
CA GLY A 56 -29.11 -6.88 24.81
C GLY A 56 -27.59 -6.98 24.64
N SER A 57 -27.07 -7.97 23.90
CA SER A 57 -25.63 -8.14 23.63
C SER A 57 -25.01 -7.10 22.68
N GLY A 58 -25.85 -6.34 21.96
CA GLY A 58 -25.42 -5.34 21.00
C GLY A 58 -26.59 -4.75 20.22
N VAL A 59 -26.24 -3.99 19.18
CA VAL A 59 -27.15 -3.39 18.21
C VAL A 59 -26.57 -3.56 16.81
N THR A 60 -27.38 -4.08 15.87
CA THR A 60 -27.08 -4.00 14.44
C THR A 60 -27.82 -2.80 13.88
N PHE A 61 -27.11 -1.96 13.13
CA PHE A 61 -27.70 -0.90 12.33
C PHE A 61 -27.73 -1.38 10.88
N SER A 62 -28.93 -1.65 10.37
CA SER A 62 -29.15 -2.15 9.01
C SER A 62 -29.77 -1.10 8.10
N ARG A 63 -29.56 -1.24 6.78
CA ARG A 63 -30.41 -0.60 5.77
C ARG A 63 -31.87 -1.11 5.89
N PRO A 64 -32.87 -0.39 5.33
CA PRO A 64 -34.27 -0.82 5.36
C PRO A 64 -34.56 -2.18 4.70
N ASP A 65 -33.69 -2.64 3.80
CA ASP A 65 -33.72 -3.96 3.16
C ASP A 65 -33.23 -5.12 4.06
N GLY A 66 -32.55 -4.80 5.17
CA GLY A 66 -32.00 -5.78 6.12
C GLY A 66 -30.48 -5.92 6.10
N THR A 67 -29.79 -5.35 5.10
CA THR A 67 -28.32 -5.40 4.97
C THR A 67 -27.67 -4.77 6.21
N PRO A 68 -26.81 -5.50 6.97
CA PRO A 68 -26.07 -4.92 8.09
C PRO A 68 -25.06 -3.90 7.56
N VAL A 69 -24.92 -2.76 8.24
CA VAL A 69 -23.95 -1.71 7.90
C VAL A 69 -23.00 -1.45 9.07
N LEU A 70 -23.52 -1.47 10.30
CA LEU A 70 -22.73 -1.27 11.50
C LEU A 70 -23.16 -2.27 12.58
N LEU A 71 -22.18 -2.85 13.27
CA LEU A 71 -22.32 -3.76 14.38
C LEU A 71 -21.75 -3.08 15.63
N TYR A 72 -22.61 -2.64 16.55
CA TYR A 72 -22.16 -2.16 17.86
C TYR A 72 -22.37 -3.26 18.89
N THR A 73 -21.31 -4.00 19.17
CA THR A 73 -21.35 -5.33 19.79
C THR A 73 -20.28 -5.46 20.86
N GLY A 74 -20.04 -6.68 21.31
CA GLY A 74 -18.86 -7.02 22.10
C GLY A 74 -18.76 -6.49 23.52
N LEU A 75 -19.76 -5.72 23.95
CA LEU A 75 -19.93 -5.11 25.27
C LEU A 75 -19.41 -5.98 26.40
N SER A 76 -18.25 -5.59 26.92
CA SER A 76 -17.72 -6.02 28.21
C SER A 76 -17.96 -4.93 29.26
N ALA A 77 -17.99 -5.29 30.53
CA ALA A 77 -17.89 -4.35 31.64
C ALA A 77 -17.09 -4.98 32.78
N GLN A 78 -16.08 -4.30 33.29
CA GLN A 78 -15.19 -4.79 34.34
C GLN A 78 -14.99 -3.74 35.44
N ASP A 79 -14.89 -4.21 36.67
CA ASP A 79 -14.52 -3.37 37.83
C ASP A 79 -12.99 -3.30 38.01
N ALA A 80 -12.51 -2.43 38.89
CA ALA A 80 -11.09 -2.19 39.15
C ALA A 80 -10.32 -3.38 39.74
N SER A 81 -10.99 -4.49 40.04
CA SER A 81 -10.37 -5.78 40.42
C SER A 81 -10.28 -6.77 39.26
N GLY A 82 -10.74 -6.40 38.06
CA GLY A 82 -10.86 -7.28 36.89
C GLY A 82 -12.11 -8.18 36.93
N LYS A 83 -13.08 -7.87 37.81
CA LYS A 83 -14.33 -8.64 37.91
C LYS A 83 -15.30 -8.17 36.82
N GLU A 84 -15.70 -9.07 35.94
CA GLU A 84 -16.75 -8.82 34.94
C GLU A 84 -18.11 -8.52 35.63
N LEU A 85 -18.82 -7.52 35.11
CA LEU A 85 -20.09 -7.03 35.61
C LEU A 85 -21.20 -7.32 34.58
N PRO A 86 -22.41 -7.76 34.99
CA PRO A 86 -23.52 -7.95 34.07
C PRO A 86 -23.87 -6.65 33.35
N ALA A 87 -23.67 -6.61 32.04
CA ALA A 87 -23.96 -5.47 31.18
C ALA A 87 -24.93 -5.85 30.05
N ARG A 88 -25.75 -4.90 29.60
CA ARG A 88 -26.59 -5.04 28.40
C ARG A 88 -26.88 -3.70 27.74
N MET A 89 -27.07 -3.72 26.43
CA MET A 89 -27.65 -2.63 25.65
C MET A 89 -29.18 -2.71 25.64
N ARG A 90 -29.87 -1.56 25.53
CA ARG A 90 -31.30 -1.45 25.21
C ARG A 90 -31.58 -0.15 24.44
N ILE A 91 -32.56 -0.15 23.53
CA ILE A 91 -33.01 1.07 22.87
C ILE A 91 -34.33 1.57 23.51
N ASP A 92 -34.33 2.82 23.99
CA ASP A 92 -35.54 3.57 24.38
C ASP A 92 -35.76 4.75 23.42
N ARG A 93 -36.59 4.51 22.39
CA ARG A 93 -36.92 5.42 21.27
C ARG A 93 -35.72 5.79 20.38
N ARG A 94 -34.82 6.61 20.91
CA ARG A 94 -33.58 7.06 20.28
C ARG A 94 -32.37 6.93 21.19
N LEU A 95 -32.56 6.68 22.49
CA LEU A 95 -31.43 6.43 23.38
C LEU A 95 -31.04 4.97 23.28
N LEU A 96 -29.81 4.70 22.83
CA LEU A 96 -29.12 3.46 23.15
C LEU A 96 -28.59 3.59 24.57
N VAL A 97 -29.09 2.74 25.47
CA VAL A 97 -28.69 2.72 26.87
C VAL A 97 -27.88 1.47 27.14
N ILE A 98 -26.62 1.67 27.55
CA ILE A 98 -25.78 0.61 28.13
C ILE A 98 -26.06 0.58 29.63
N GLU A 99 -26.56 -0.54 30.14
CA GLU A 99 -26.93 -0.75 31.53
C GLU A 99 -26.00 -1.80 32.15
N VAL A 100 -25.37 -1.47 33.28
CA VAL A 100 -24.40 -2.29 34.01
C VAL A 100 -24.84 -2.45 35.46
N ASP A 101 -24.91 -3.69 35.96
CA ASP A 101 -25.13 -3.97 37.39
C ASP A 101 -23.83 -3.71 38.17
N ASP A 102 -23.76 -2.52 38.77
CA ASP A 102 -22.61 -2.03 39.53
C ASP A 102 -22.84 -2.12 41.06
N SER A 103 -23.80 -2.95 41.49
CA SER A 103 -24.24 -3.05 42.90
C SER A 103 -23.11 -3.42 43.87
N ASP A 104 -22.25 -4.36 43.48
CA ASP A 104 -21.07 -4.84 44.21
C ASP A 104 -19.74 -4.53 43.45
N ALA A 105 -19.68 -3.45 42.67
CA ALA A 105 -18.51 -3.09 41.85
C ALA A 105 -17.48 -2.21 42.59
N THR A 106 -16.20 -2.49 42.39
CA THR A 106 -15.07 -1.65 42.82
C THR A 106 -14.70 -0.68 41.71
N TYR A 107 -14.82 0.62 41.94
CA TYR A 107 -14.53 1.64 40.91
C TYR A 107 -13.02 1.94 40.76
N PRO A 108 -12.53 2.34 39.56
CA PRO A 108 -13.27 2.60 38.32
C PRO A 108 -13.95 1.36 37.71
N VAL A 109 -15.04 1.59 36.98
CA VAL A 109 -15.67 0.60 36.11
C VAL A 109 -15.33 0.95 34.67
N VAL A 110 -14.82 0.00 33.90
CA VAL A 110 -14.53 0.12 32.47
C VAL A 110 -15.59 -0.65 31.71
N ILE A 111 -16.17 -0.04 30.68
CA ILE A 111 -17.23 -0.59 29.84
C ILE A 111 -16.71 -0.51 28.41
N ASP A 112 -16.81 -1.60 27.65
CA ASP A 112 -15.99 -1.80 26.46
C ASP A 112 -16.74 -2.52 25.33
N PRO A 113 -17.50 -1.78 24.51
CA PRO A 113 -18.15 -2.28 23.30
C PRO A 113 -17.41 -1.91 22.00
N LEU A 114 -17.38 -2.86 21.06
CA LEU A 114 -16.73 -2.76 19.74
C LEU A 114 -17.73 -2.33 18.65
N VAL A 115 -17.35 -1.38 17.81
CA VAL A 115 -18.07 -0.94 16.61
C VAL A 115 -17.34 -1.47 15.37
N SER A 116 -17.99 -2.28 14.54
CA SER A 116 -17.39 -2.87 13.33
C SER A 116 -18.35 -2.94 12.13
N SER A 117 -17.82 -3.21 10.94
CA SER A 117 -18.57 -3.35 9.68
C SER A 117 -18.04 -4.54 8.85
N PRO A 118 -18.90 -5.43 8.34
CA PRO A 118 -18.50 -6.47 7.39
C PRO A 118 -18.39 -5.91 5.97
N THR A 119 -17.43 -6.40 5.17
CA THR A 119 -17.21 -5.93 3.79
C THR A 119 -18.30 -6.46 2.84
N TRP A 120 -18.69 -7.71 3.00
CA TRP A 120 -19.82 -8.33 2.31
C TRP A 120 -20.65 -9.19 3.27
N GLY A 121 -21.96 -9.32 3.02
CA GLY A 121 -22.79 -10.18 3.85
C GLY A 121 -24.20 -10.40 3.34
N MET A 122 -24.73 -11.59 3.62
CA MET A 122 -26.05 -12.05 3.17
C MET A 122 -26.86 -12.68 4.30
N ARG A 123 -28.19 -12.63 4.15
CA ARG A 123 -29.18 -13.26 5.05
C ARG A 123 -30.06 -14.20 4.24
N GLY A 124 -30.46 -15.32 4.85
CA GLY A 124 -31.37 -16.28 4.23
C GLY A 124 -32.72 -15.67 3.83
N GLU A 125 -33.27 -16.14 2.73
CA GLU A 125 -34.57 -15.73 2.18
C GLU A 125 -35.78 -16.40 2.86
N GLN A 126 -35.55 -17.37 3.74
CA GLN A 126 -36.58 -18.25 4.30
C GLN A 126 -36.32 -18.61 5.77
N ASP A 127 -37.36 -18.53 6.60
CA ASP A 127 -37.32 -18.99 8.00
C ASP A 127 -36.88 -20.46 8.10
N GLY A 128 -35.86 -20.71 8.92
CA GLY A 128 -35.37 -22.04 9.24
C GLY A 128 -34.28 -22.57 8.31
N MET A 129 -33.99 -21.90 7.19
CA MET A 129 -33.09 -22.45 6.16
C MET A 129 -31.63 -22.62 6.61
N LYS A 130 -31.19 -21.87 7.62
CA LYS A 130 -29.83 -21.87 8.17
C LYS A 130 -28.76 -21.56 7.11
N LEU A 131 -28.91 -20.43 6.41
CA LEU A 131 -27.85 -19.92 5.54
C LEU A 131 -26.55 -19.76 6.33
N GLY A 132 -25.43 -20.20 5.75
CA GLY A 132 -24.12 -20.18 6.43
C GLY A 132 -23.94 -21.31 7.46
N PHE A 133 -24.71 -22.41 7.37
CA PHE A 133 -24.42 -23.58 8.18
C PHE A 133 -23.06 -24.20 7.81
N SER A 134 -22.75 -24.21 6.52
CA SER A 134 -21.41 -24.46 5.99
C SER A 134 -21.03 -23.37 4.99
N VAL A 135 -19.76 -22.97 5.00
CA VAL A 135 -19.14 -22.03 4.06
C VAL A 135 -17.76 -22.56 3.71
N ALA A 136 -17.32 -22.36 2.47
CA ALA A 136 -15.97 -22.64 2.00
C ALA A 136 -15.68 -21.82 0.74
N THR A 137 -14.41 -21.53 0.46
CA THR A 137 -13.99 -21.24 -0.92
C THR A 137 -14.36 -22.41 -1.83
N ALA A 138 -14.77 -22.09 -3.05
CA ALA A 138 -14.99 -23.03 -4.14
C ALA A 138 -13.72 -23.21 -4.99
N GLY A 139 -12.72 -22.33 -4.84
CA GLY A 139 -11.68 -22.12 -5.84
C GLY A 139 -12.17 -21.22 -6.97
N ASP A 140 -11.42 -21.14 -8.07
CA ASP A 140 -11.86 -20.45 -9.29
C ASP A 140 -12.65 -21.44 -10.16
N VAL A 141 -13.96 -21.55 -9.91
CA VAL A 141 -14.81 -22.53 -10.61
C VAL A 141 -15.22 -22.05 -12.00
N ASN A 142 -14.88 -20.81 -12.37
CA ASN A 142 -15.35 -20.14 -13.57
C ASN A 142 -14.22 -19.67 -14.53
N GLY A 143 -12.97 -19.68 -14.07
CA GLY A 143 -11.74 -19.42 -14.80
C GLY A 143 -11.50 -17.94 -15.10
N ASP A 144 -12.02 -17.03 -14.27
CA ASP A 144 -11.83 -15.58 -14.41
C ASP A 144 -10.63 -15.04 -13.60
N GLY A 145 -10.02 -15.88 -12.76
CA GLY A 145 -8.87 -15.56 -11.92
C GLY A 145 -9.21 -15.15 -10.49
N PHE A 146 -10.49 -15.18 -10.10
CA PHE A 146 -10.94 -14.83 -8.75
C PHE A 146 -11.46 -16.07 -8.01
N SER A 147 -11.37 -16.06 -6.68
CA SER A 147 -11.90 -17.14 -5.85
C SER A 147 -13.41 -16.98 -5.65
N ASP A 148 -14.16 -18.06 -5.86
CA ASP A 148 -15.62 -18.08 -5.70
C ASP A 148 -16.03 -18.61 -4.31
N LEU A 149 -17.16 -18.16 -3.76
CA LEU A 149 -17.67 -18.58 -2.44
C LEU A 149 -18.84 -19.57 -2.55
N LEU A 150 -18.74 -20.71 -1.85
CA LEU A 150 -19.78 -21.74 -1.77
C LEU A 150 -20.46 -21.75 -0.38
N VAL A 151 -21.79 -21.67 -0.36
CA VAL A 151 -22.60 -21.56 0.87
C VAL A 151 -23.68 -22.65 0.95
N GLY A 152 -23.78 -23.31 2.11
CA GLY A 152 -24.77 -24.33 2.41
C GLY A 152 -25.93 -23.89 3.32
N SER A 153 -27.14 -24.36 3.01
CA SER A 153 -28.40 -24.11 3.74
C SER A 153 -29.21 -25.41 3.93
N PRO A 154 -28.83 -26.30 4.87
CA PRO A 154 -29.36 -27.67 4.95
C PRO A 154 -30.84 -27.79 5.31
N SER A 155 -31.43 -26.77 5.96
CA SER A 155 -32.85 -26.76 6.34
C SER A 155 -33.72 -25.95 5.38
N TYR A 156 -33.25 -25.68 4.16
CA TYR A 156 -34.08 -25.00 3.14
C TYR A 156 -35.29 -25.88 2.73
N ASP A 157 -36.47 -25.29 2.83
CA ASP A 157 -37.77 -25.83 2.43
C ASP A 157 -38.08 -25.45 0.97
N GLY A 158 -37.60 -26.26 0.02
CA GLY A 158 -37.92 -26.14 -1.40
C GLY A 158 -39.28 -26.74 -1.76
N SER A 159 -39.31 -27.70 -2.69
CA SER A 159 -40.53 -28.50 -2.98
C SER A 159 -40.85 -29.53 -1.89
N PHE A 160 -39.94 -29.71 -0.92
CA PHE A 160 -40.01 -30.65 0.19
C PHE A 160 -39.41 -30.00 1.44
N VAL A 161 -39.88 -30.42 2.62
CA VAL A 161 -39.38 -29.93 3.91
C VAL A 161 -37.96 -30.43 4.16
N ASP A 162 -37.08 -29.58 4.70
CA ASP A 162 -35.65 -29.83 4.95
C ASP A 162 -34.96 -30.47 3.73
N SER A 163 -35.27 -29.99 2.52
CA SER A 163 -34.63 -30.50 1.29
C SER A 163 -33.18 -30.06 1.19
N GLY A 164 -32.88 -28.84 1.65
CA GLY A 164 -31.55 -28.25 1.63
C GLY A 164 -31.23 -27.56 0.30
N ARG A 165 -30.23 -26.67 0.34
CA ARG A 165 -29.78 -25.81 -0.76
C ARG A 165 -28.27 -25.57 -0.66
N ALA A 166 -27.62 -25.45 -1.81
CA ALA A 166 -26.26 -24.90 -1.91
C ALA A 166 -26.22 -23.82 -3.00
N GLU A 167 -25.37 -22.82 -2.81
CA GLU A 167 -25.30 -21.60 -3.63
C GLU A 167 -23.85 -21.22 -3.87
N LEU A 168 -23.51 -20.78 -5.08
CA LEU A 168 -22.19 -20.25 -5.42
C LEU A 168 -22.28 -18.78 -5.84
N TYR A 169 -21.47 -17.97 -5.20
CA TYR A 169 -21.31 -16.53 -5.41
C TYR A 169 -19.93 -16.30 -6.02
N PRO A 170 -19.82 -15.81 -7.26
CA PRO A 170 -18.51 -15.63 -7.86
C PRO A 170 -17.76 -14.44 -7.26
N GLY A 171 -16.44 -14.51 -7.27
CA GLY A 171 -15.53 -13.38 -7.05
C GLY A 171 -15.54 -12.41 -8.22
N GLY A 172 -14.61 -11.45 -8.18
CA GLY A 172 -14.42 -10.45 -9.23
C GLY A 172 -13.72 -9.20 -8.70
N PRO A 173 -13.37 -8.22 -9.56
CA PRO A 173 -12.59 -7.05 -9.15
C PRO A 173 -13.31 -6.10 -8.16
N ASP A 174 -14.62 -6.25 -7.96
CA ASP A 174 -15.41 -5.56 -6.94
C ASP A 174 -15.68 -6.45 -5.69
N GLY A 175 -15.04 -7.62 -5.62
CA GLY A 175 -15.32 -8.69 -4.66
C GLY A 175 -16.56 -9.54 -5.01
N LEU A 176 -17.06 -10.29 -4.02
CA LEU A 176 -18.14 -11.27 -4.22
C LEU A 176 -19.45 -10.66 -4.74
N SER A 177 -19.99 -11.27 -5.79
CA SER A 177 -21.29 -10.94 -6.37
C SER A 177 -22.42 -10.95 -5.33
N SER A 178 -23.30 -9.95 -5.40
CA SER A 178 -24.54 -9.89 -4.60
C SER A 178 -25.65 -10.85 -5.06
N THR A 179 -25.40 -11.66 -6.11
CA THR A 179 -26.33 -12.68 -6.60
C THR A 179 -25.60 -13.98 -6.91
N PRO A 180 -26.13 -15.15 -6.51
CA PRO A 180 -25.49 -16.42 -6.82
C PRO A 180 -25.69 -16.77 -8.30
N VAL A 181 -24.62 -17.18 -8.98
CA VAL A 181 -24.69 -17.63 -10.38
C VAL A 181 -25.19 -19.07 -10.49
N TRP A 182 -24.99 -19.87 -9.44
CA TRP A 182 -25.45 -21.25 -9.35
C TRP A 182 -26.20 -21.49 -8.04
N ILE A 183 -27.34 -22.19 -8.15
CA ILE A 183 -28.16 -22.65 -7.03
C ILE A 183 -28.57 -24.09 -7.31
N SER A 184 -28.30 -25.00 -6.38
CA SER A 184 -28.75 -26.40 -6.46
C SER A 184 -29.63 -26.79 -5.27
N ASN A 185 -30.75 -27.44 -5.60
CA ASN A 185 -31.80 -27.87 -4.67
C ASN A 185 -32.28 -29.29 -5.05
N PRO A 186 -31.91 -30.36 -4.31
CA PRO A 186 -32.37 -31.70 -4.62
C PRO A 186 -33.85 -31.92 -4.26
N VAL A 187 -34.44 -32.92 -4.90
CA VAL A 187 -35.90 -33.18 -4.86
C VAL A 187 -36.21 -34.31 -3.85
N GLU A 188 -35.69 -34.19 -2.62
CA GLU A 188 -35.80 -35.17 -1.54
C GLU A 188 -36.08 -34.48 -0.20
N ALA A 189 -37.01 -35.01 0.62
CA ALA A 189 -37.38 -34.43 1.91
C ALA A 189 -36.42 -34.87 3.02
N GLY A 190 -36.04 -33.94 3.90
CA GLY A 190 -35.10 -34.23 5.01
C GLY A 190 -33.72 -34.66 4.52
N SER A 191 -33.27 -34.15 3.37
CA SER A 191 -32.00 -34.58 2.78
C SER A 191 -30.79 -33.89 3.42
N GLU A 192 -30.99 -32.74 4.08
CA GLU A 192 -29.93 -31.91 4.68
C GLU A 192 -28.87 -31.47 3.62
N TYR A 193 -29.27 -31.22 2.37
CA TYR A 193 -28.32 -30.83 1.30
C TYR A 193 -27.70 -29.46 1.54
N GLY A 194 -26.37 -29.37 1.45
CA GLY A 194 -25.61 -28.20 1.91
C GLY A 194 -25.28 -28.25 3.42
N PHE A 195 -25.36 -29.41 4.06
CA PHE A 195 -24.87 -29.60 5.42
C PHE A 195 -23.34 -29.46 5.51
N SER A 196 -22.64 -29.93 4.48
CA SER A 196 -21.22 -29.67 4.25
C SER A 196 -21.01 -29.27 2.79
N VAL A 197 -20.07 -28.36 2.56
CA VAL A 197 -19.64 -27.89 1.24
C VAL A 197 -18.12 -27.71 1.25
N ALA A 198 -17.48 -27.91 0.10
CA ALA A 198 -16.05 -27.66 -0.10
C ALA A 198 -15.74 -27.54 -1.60
N SER A 199 -14.65 -26.87 -1.95
CA SER A 199 -13.97 -27.15 -3.22
C SER A 199 -13.52 -28.62 -3.28
N ALA A 200 -13.48 -29.16 -4.48
CA ALA A 200 -12.89 -30.46 -4.81
C ALA A 200 -11.50 -30.31 -5.45
N GLY A 201 -11.09 -29.08 -5.80
CA GLY A 201 -10.04 -28.80 -6.79
C GLY A 201 -10.47 -29.20 -8.21
N ASP A 202 -9.60 -29.02 -9.19
CA ASP A 202 -9.78 -29.56 -10.54
C ASP A 202 -9.59 -31.09 -10.56
N VAL A 203 -10.67 -31.87 -10.54
CA VAL A 203 -10.59 -33.35 -10.49
C VAL A 203 -10.41 -34.00 -11.87
N ASP A 204 -10.48 -33.24 -12.97
CA ASP A 204 -10.36 -33.78 -14.33
C ASP A 204 -9.36 -33.11 -15.29
N GLY A 205 -8.65 -32.08 -14.81
CA GLY A 205 -7.53 -31.40 -15.44
C GLY A 205 -7.96 -30.46 -16.56
N ASP A 206 -9.16 -29.88 -16.51
CA ASP A 206 -9.65 -28.95 -17.52
C ASP A 206 -9.39 -27.46 -17.20
N GLY A 207 -8.90 -27.16 -15.99
CA GLY A 207 -8.44 -25.84 -15.56
C GLY A 207 -9.46 -25.02 -14.79
N TYR A 208 -10.56 -25.63 -14.34
CA TYR A 208 -11.59 -25.02 -13.49
C TYR A 208 -11.73 -25.82 -12.20
N ASP A 209 -11.93 -25.15 -11.05
CA ASP A 209 -12.16 -25.87 -9.80
C ASP A 209 -13.57 -26.50 -9.75
N ASP A 210 -13.65 -27.72 -9.21
CA ASP A 210 -14.91 -28.45 -9.03
C ASP A 210 -15.43 -28.31 -7.59
N ILE A 211 -16.72 -28.64 -7.34
CA ILE A 211 -17.34 -28.46 -6.01
C ILE A 211 -18.01 -29.72 -5.45
N LEU A 212 -17.90 -29.91 -4.13
CA LEU A 212 -18.55 -30.96 -3.34
C LEU A 212 -19.70 -30.42 -2.49
N VAL A 213 -20.81 -31.18 -2.45
CA VAL A 213 -21.93 -30.89 -1.54
C VAL A 213 -22.42 -32.17 -0.84
N GLY A 214 -22.53 -32.11 0.49
CA GLY A 214 -23.03 -33.17 1.35
C GLY A 214 -24.53 -33.06 1.68
N ALA A 215 -25.19 -34.21 1.81
CA ALA A 215 -26.61 -34.36 2.16
C ALA A 215 -26.83 -35.58 3.09
N PRO A 216 -26.39 -35.50 4.36
CA PRO A 216 -26.36 -36.64 5.29
C PRO A 216 -27.75 -37.14 5.73
N GLY A 217 -28.80 -36.34 5.59
CA GLY A 217 -30.19 -36.76 5.84
C GLY A 217 -30.78 -37.64 4.73
N GLY A 218 -30.19 -37.61 3.53
CA GLY A 218 -30.64 -38.35 2.35
C GLY A 218 -30.82 -39.85 2.58
N LEU A 219 -31.73 -40.47 1.81
CA LEU A 219 -32.03 -41.91 1.87
C LEU A 219 -32.48 -42.41 3.26
N ASN A 220 -33.09 -41.54 4.08
CA ASN A 220 -33.45 -41.77 5.49
C ASN A 220 -32.21 -41.86 6.41
N GLY A 221 -31.29 -40.90 6.29
CA GLY A 221 -30.09 -40.78 7.13
C GLY A 221 -28.97 -41.74 6.76
N ALA A 222 -29.04 -42.43 5.62
CA ALA A 222 -27.86 -43.12 5.08
C ALA A 222 -26.88 -42.11 4.45
N GLY A 223 -27.41 -41.00 3.93
CA GLY A 223 -26.66 -39.87 3.40
C GLY A 223 -26.30 -39.99 1.93
N ARG A 224 -25.99 -38.83 1.33
CA ARG A 224 -25.57 -38.67 -0.07
C ARG A 224 -24.48 -37.58 -0.13
N ALA A 225 -23.62 -37.64 -1.13
CA ALA A 225 -22.70 -36.56 -1.48
C ALA A 225 -22.62 -36.43 -3.00
N PHE A 226 -22.32 -35.23 -3.48
CA PHE A 226 -22.38 -34.87 -4.91
C PHE A 226 -21.13 -34.11 -5.31
N LEU A 227 -20.64 -34.39 -6.52
CA LEU A 227 -19.60 -33.62 -7.20
C LEU A 227 -20.21 -32.92 -8.42
N TYR A 228 -20.00 -31.62 -8.54
CA TYR A 228 -20.35 -30.84 -9.73
C TYR A 228 -19.07 -30.27 -10.32
N ARG A 229 -18.88 -30.46 -11.63
CA ARG A 229 -17.72 -29.88 -12.30
C ARG A 229 -17.86 -28.40 -12.60
N GLY A 230 -16.76 -27.66 -12.54
CA GLY A 230 -16.62 -26.25 -12.88
C GLY A 230 -16.77 -25.97 -14.38
N GLY A 231 -16.42 -24.76 -14.79
CA GLY A 231 -16.38 -24.33 -16.18
C GLY A 231 -16.79 -22.86 -16.38
N PRO A 232 -16.63 -22.31 -17.60
CA PRO A 232 -16.71 -20.86 -17.89
C PRO A 232 -18.10 -20.21 -17.78
N GLU A 233 -19.10 -20.93 -17.25
CA GLU A 233 -20.45 -20.41 -16.94
C GLU A 233 -20.82 -20.76 -15.47
N GLY A 234 -19.82 -21.07 -14.64
CA GLY A 234 -19.95 -21.64 -13.31
C GLY A 234 -20.28 -23.14 -13.30
N PRO A 235 -20.57 -23.71 -12.12
CA PRO A 235 -20.72 -25.15 -11.94
C PRO A 235 -21.84 -25.76 -12.77
N SER A 236 -21.61 -26.98 -13.24
CA SER A 236 -22.56 -27.79 -13.98
C SER A 236 -23.93 -27.91 -13.28
N SER A 237 -25.01 -27.81 -14.05
CA SER A 237 -26.40 -27.90 -13.54
C SER A 237 -26.86 -29.30 -13.13
N THR A 238 -26.00 -30.32 -13.29
CA THR A 238 -26.24 -31.71 -12.89
C THR A 238 -24.94 -32.29 -12.36
N ALA A 239 -24.99 -32.95 -11.20
CA ALA A 239 -23.83 -33.60 -10.61
C ALA A 239 -23.19 -34.61 -11.58
N ASP A 240 -21.87 -34.59 -11.68
CA ASP A 240 -21.08 -35.56 -12.45
C ASP A 240 -21.00 -36.90 -11.71
N HIS A 241 -20.84 -36.83 -10.38
CA HIS A 241 -20.84 -38.00 -9.50
C HIS A 241 -21.81 -37.84 -8.31
N GLU A 242 -22.37 -38.97 -7.88
CA GLU A 242 -23.18 -39.08 -6.67
C GLU A 242 -22.76 -40.31 -5.85
N TRP A 243 -22.37 -40.10 -4.60
CA TRP A 243 -22.15 -41.16 -3.62
C TRP A 243 -23.40 -41.34 -2.75
N THR A 244 -23.74 -42.59 -2.44
CA THR A 244 -24.91 -42.94 -1.61
C THR A 244 -24.51 -43.86 -0.47
N GLY A 245 -24.88 -43.51 0.77
CA GLY A 245 -24.62 -44.34 1.94
C GLY A 245 -25.39 -45.66 1.92
N THR A 246 -24.78 -46.70 2.50
CA THR A 246 -25.31 -48.08 2.44
C THR A 246 -26.06 -48.53 3.69
N GLU A 247 -25.93 -47.81 4.79
CA GLU A 247 -26.46 -48.16 6.11
C GLU A 247 -27.28 -46.97 6.67
N ALA A 248 -28.48 -47.22 7.17
CA ALA A 248 -29.35 -46.15 7.68
C ALA A 248 -28.80 -45.62 9.02
N GLY A 249 -28.54 -44.31 9.09
CA GLY A 249 -27.83 -43.67 10.20
C GLY A 249 -26.36 -43.34 9.90
N ALA A 250 -25.79 -43.85 8.79
CA ALA A 250 -24.39 -43.63 8.45
C ALA A 250 -24.01 -42.16 8.18
N ARG A 251 -24.98 -41.33 7.76
CA ARG A 251 -24.81 -39.89 7.46
C ARG A 251 -23.67 -39.62 6.46
N LEU A 252 -23.63 -40.34 5.33
CA LEU A 252 -22.69 -40.05 4.24
C LEU A 252 -22.82 -38.59 3.77
N GLY A 253 -21.70 -37.88 3.68
CA GLY A 253 -21.66 -36.45 3.36
C GLY A 253 -21.91 -35.54 4.57
N ALA A 254 -21.76 -36.05 5.79
CA ALA A 254 -21.72 -35.18 6.99
C ALA A 254 -20.49 -34.25 6.99
N ALA A 255 -19.37 -34.72 6.42
CA ALA A 255 -18.22 -33.91 6.07
C ALA A 255 -17.69 -34.35 4.69
N VAL A 256 -17.24 -33.37 3.90
CA VAL A 256 -16.60 -33.53 2.59
C VAL A 256 -15.43 -32.54 2.51
N SER A 257 -14.38 -32.88 1.76
CA SER A 257 -13.23 -31.99 1.54
C SER A 257 -12.40 -32.43 0.33
N TRP A 258 -11.71 -31.49 -0.30
CA TRP A 258 -10.47 -31.74 -1.05
C TRP A 258 -9.53 -32.62 -0.20
N ALA A 259 -8.86 -33.60 -0.83
CA ALA A 259 -7.76 -34.36 -0.21
C ALA A 259 -6.38 -33.82 -0.64
N GLY A 260 -6.33 -33.12 -1.77
CA GLY A 260 -5.11 -32.75 -2.48
C GLY A 260 -4.81 -33.74 -3.59
N ASP A 261 -3.61 -33.69 -4.16
CA ASP A 261 -3.11 -34.70 -5.11
C ASP A 261 -2.26 -35.72 -4.33
N VAL A 262 -2.92 -36.72 -3.70
CA VAL A 262 -2.26 -37.58 -2.72
C VAL A 262 -1.36 -38.66 -3.35
N ASP A 263 -1.37 -38.79 -4.69
CA ASP A 263 -0.41 -39.63 -5.43
C ASP A 263 0.39 -38.94 -6.55
N ARG A 264 0.21 -37.62 -6.67
CA ARG A 264 0.93 -36.70 -7.56
C ARG A 264 0.75 -37.00 -9.04
N ASP A 265 -0.46 -37.38 -9.45
CA ASP A 265 -0.80 -37.68 -10.85
C ASP A 265 -1.35 -36.49 -11.66
N GLY A 266 -1.58 -35.35 -10.99
CA GLY A 266 -1.95 -34.07 -11.58
C GLY A 266 -3.45 -33.76 -11.57
N PHE A 267 -4.24 -34.48 -10.78
CA PHE A 267 -5.68 -34.29 -10.62
C PHE A 267 -6.02 -34.24 -9.12
N ALA A 268 -7.00 -33.43 -8.74
CA ALA A 268 -7.39 -33.32 -7.34
C ALA A 268 -8.20 -34.56 -6.86
N ASP A 269 -7.91 -35.01 -5.63
CA ASP A 269 -8.59 -36.12 -4.96
C ASP A 269 -9.56 -35.61 -3.88
N VAL A 270 -10.53 -36.45 -3.47
CA VAL A 270 -11.62 -36.04 -2.56
C VAL A 270 -11.86 -37.00 -1.38
N LEU A 271 -12.25 -36.42 -0.24
CA LEU A 271 -12.65 -37.08 1.00
C LEU A 271 -14.16 -37.03 1.18
N ILE A 272 -14.79 -38.19 1.39
CA ILE A 272 -16.23 -38.32 1.71
C ILE A 272 -16.40 -39.12 3.00
N ALA A 273 -17.04 -38.52 4.02
CA ALA A 273 -17.15 -39.09 5.37
C ALA A 273 -18.55 -39.59 5.76
N GLU A 274 -18.58 -40.57 6.66
CA GLU A 274 -19.73 -41.28 7.24
C GLU A 274 -19.49 -41.50 8.76
N PRO A 275 -19.59 -40.47 9.62
CA PRO A 275 -19.28 -40.60 11.05
C PRO A 275 -20.25 -41.51 11.82
N GLY A 276 -21.48 -41.71 11.32
CA GLY A 276 -22.46 -42.64 11.90
C GLY A 276 -22.37 -44.08 11.37
N TYR A 277 -21.29 -44.41 10.64
CA TYR A 277 -21.10 -45.76 10.10
C TYR A 277 -20.91 -46.78 11.22
N ASP A 278 -21.65 -47.90 11.18
CA ASP A 278 -21.56 -48.97 12.18
C ASP A 278 -20.49 -50.01 11.83
N GLY A 279 -20.49 -50.59 10.63
CA GLY A 279 -19.45 -51.55 10.19
C GLY A 279 -19.23 -52.80 11.08
N GLY A 280 -20.06 -53.03 12.10
CA GLY A 280 -19.88 -54.04 13.15
C GLY A 280 -19.73 -53.52 14.58
N ALA A 281 -19.61 -52.21 14.79
CA ALA A 281 -19.49 -51.53 16.08
C ALA A 281 -20.19 -50.15 16.03
N ALA A 282 -21.13 -49.89 16.95
CA ALA A 282 -21.98 -48.69 16.90
C ALA A 282 -21.17 -47.38 16.72
N ASP A 283 -21.54 -46.55 15.74
CA ASP A 283 -20.94 -45.23 15.47
C ASP A 283 -19.38 -45.23 15.44
N ILE A 284 -18.78 -46.24 14.80
CA ILE A 284 -17.31 -46.35 14.64
C ILE A 284 -16.75 -45.35 13.62
N GLY A 285 -17.58 -44.93 12.65
CA GLY A 285 -17.22 -43.95 11.63
C GLY A 285 -16.39 -44.52 10.48
N ARG A 286 -16.49 -43.87 9.32
CA ARG A 286 -15.83 -44.24 8.07
C ARG A 286 -15.50 -43.01 7.23
N VAL A 287 -14.36 -43.05 6.55
CA VAL A 287 -13.97 -42.07 5.53
C VAL A 287 -13.55 -42.81 4.28
N SER A 288 -13.92 -42.28 3.11
CA SER A 288 -13.53 -42.80 1.81
C SER A 288 -12.76 -41.74 1.02
N VAL A 289 -11.67 -42.17 0.39
CA VAL A 289 -10.80 -41.36 -0.48
C VAL A 289 -11.03 -41.83 -1.90
N HIS A 290 -11.36 -40.92 -2.81
CA HIS A 290 -11.56 -41.17 -4.23
C HIS A 290 -10.66 -40.23 -5.01
N ARG A 291 -9.98 -40.76 -6.04
CA ARG A 291 -8.99 -39.99 -6.80
C ARG A 291 -9.52 -39.37 -8.08
N GLY A 292 -8.90 -38.25 -8.46
CA GLY A 292 -9.08 -37.56 -9.75
C GLY A 292 -8.60 -38.38 -10.95
N ARG A 293 -8.87 -37.87 -12.15
CA ARG A 293 -8.40 -38.38 -13.47
C ARG A 293 -9.10 -37.59 -14.61
N PRO A 294 -8.62 -37.66 -15.88
CA PRO A 294 -9.22 -37.01 -17.07
C PRO A 294 -10.66 -37.38 -17.48
N ALA A 295 -11.47 -37.93 -16.59
CA ALA A 295 -12.85 -38.34 -16.84
C ALA A 295 -13.70 -38.20 -15.55
N GLY A 296 -13.47 -37.11 -14.80
CA GLY A 296 -13.94 -36.91 -13.44
C GLY A 296 -13.44 -37.99 -12.47
N ILE A 297 -14.00 -38.02 -11.27
CA ILE A 297 -13.55 -38.91 -10.19
C ILE A 297 -13.55 -40.42 -10.54
N GLU A 298 -12.71 -41.23 -9.90
CA GLU A 298 -12.70 -42.68 -10.08
C GLU A 298 -14.02 -43.37 -9.61
N PRO A 299 -14.46 -44.48 -10.23
CA PRO A 299 -15.81 -45.03 -9.97
C PRO A 299 -16.03 -45.74 -8.62
N GLY A 300 -15.10 -45.62 -7.68
CA GLY A 300 -15.13 -46.27 -6.38
C GLY A 300 -13.80 -46.08 -5.64
N PRO A 301 -13.82 -46.10 -4.30
CA PRO A 301 -12.75 -45.49 -3.50
C PRO A 301 -11.42 -46.21 -3.66
N HIS A 302 -10.36 -45.45 -3.94
CA HIS A 302 -8.97 -45.86 -3.76
C HIS A 302 -8.75 -46.43 -2.36
N ARG A 303 -9.28 -45.75 -1.33
CA ARG A 303 -9.13 -46.19 0.06
C ARG A 303 -10.37 -45.94 0.91
N THR A 304 -10.56 -46.81 1.90
CA THR A 304 -11.59 -46.69 2.93
C THR A 304 -10.94 -46.88 4.28
N ILE A 305 -11.13 -45.90 5.16
CA ILE A 305 -10.62 -45.86 6.53
C ILE A 305 -11.83 -46.04 7.44
N ILE A 306 -11.72 -46.93 8.42
CA ILE A 306 -12.77 -47.23 9.40
C ILE A 306 -12.17 -47.00 10.78
N GLY A 307 -12.98 -46.53 11.74
CA GLY A 307 -12.56 -46.42 13.12
C GLY A 307 -12.08 -47.76 13.73
N VAL A 308 -11.46 -47.64 14.90
CA VAL A 308 -10.91 -48.72 15.73
C VAL A 308 -11.78 -49.05 16.94
N GLN A 309 -12.72 -48.18 17.34
CA GLN A 309 -13.59 -48.41 18.52
C GLN A 309 -15.04 -47.91 18.33
N PRO A 310 -16.04 -48.52 19.02
CA PRO A 310 -17.42 -48.04 18.98
C PRO A 310 -17.55 -46.64 19.58
N GLY A 311 -18.31 -45.77 18.92
CA GLY A 311 -18.69 -44.45 19.40
C GLY A 311 -17.67 -43.34 19.18
N GLU A 312 -16.57 -43.57 18.45
CA GLU A 312 -15.56 -42.53 18.22
C GLU A 312 -15.89 -41.58 17.06
N GLN A 313 -16.80 -41.98 16.15
CA GLN A 313 -17.31 -41.13 15.08
C GLN A 313 -16.21 -40.60 14.14
N LEU A 314 -15.28 -41.47 13.73
CA LEU A 314 -14.21 -41.11 12.79
C LEU A 314 -14.79 -40.52 11.49
N GLY A 315 -14.26 -39.36 11.10
CA GLY A 315 -14.77 -38.58 9.96
C GLY A 315 -15.85 -37.58 10.34
N THR A 316 -15.94 -37.19 11.62
CA THR A 316 -16.78 -36.04 12.03
C THR A 316 -16.25 -34.74 11.44
N ALA A 317 -14.92 -34.61 11.36
CA ALA A 317 -14.21 -33.60 10.58
C ALA A 317 -13.13 -34.29 9.74
N VAL A 318 -12.94 -33.83 8.51
CA VAL A 318 -11.94 -34.31 7.55
C VAL A 318 -11.38 -33.10 6.80
N SER A 319 -10.09 -33.11 6.50
CA SER A 319 -9.43 -32.09 5.68
C SER A 319 -8.18 -32.67 5.05
N THR A 320 -7.71 -32.06 3.96
CA THR A 320 -6.29 -32.18 3.62
C THR A 320 -5.45 -31.61 4.77
N ALA A 321 -4.30 -32.21 4.97
CA ALA A 321 -3.27 -31.66 5.82
C ALA A 321 -2.28 -30.80 5.02
N LEU A 322 -2.40 -30.76 3.67
CA LEU A 322 -1.35 -30.37 2.73
C LEU A 322 -0.10 -31.24 2.94
N ASP A 323 1.06 -30.84 2.43
CA ASP A 323 2.33 -31.57 2.62
C ASP A 323 2.97 -31.22 3.99
N VAL A 324 2.56 -31.91 5.06
CA VAL A 324 3.09 -31.65 6.42
C VAL A 324 4.49 -32.23 6.65
N ASN A 325 5.04 -32.94 5.65
CA ASN A 325 6.26 -33.72 5.76
C ASN A 325 7.36 -33.34 4.73
N GLY A 326 7.02 -32.52 3.74
CA GLY A 326 7.92 -31.99 2.71
C GLY A 326 8.34 -33.01 1.66
N ASP A 327 7.60 -34.10 1.46
CA ASP A 327 7.89 -35.10 0.41
C ASP A 327 7.18 -34.83 -0.93
N GLY A 328 6.29 -33.83 -0.95
CA GLY A 328 5.61 -33.32 -2.12
C GLY A 328 4.42 -34.16 -2.56
N PHE A 329 3.73 -34.80 -1.62
CA PHE A 329 2.41 -35.39 -1.77
C PHE A 329 1.49 -34.79 -0.70
N ASP A 330 0.20 -34.59 -1.01
CA ASP A 330 -0.72 -34.08 0.00
C ASP A 330 -1.10 -35.16 1.03
N ASP A 331 -1.07 -34.78 2.31
CA ASP A 331 -1.41 -35.62 3.44
C ASP A 331 -2.88 -35.39 3.88
N VAL A 332 -3.42 -36.25 4.75
CA VAL A 332 -4.83 -36.19 5.18
C VAL A 332 -4.98 -36.30 6.71
N VAL A 333 -5.74 -35.37 7.29
CA VAL A 333 -6.05 -35.32 8.72
C VAL A 333 -7.53 -35.62 9.00
N LEU A 334 -7.80 -36.52 9.95
CA LEU A 334 -9.16 -36.97 10.31
C LEU A 334 -9.44 -36.83 11.80
N GLY A 335 -10.62 -36.31 12.14
CA GLY A 335 -11.13 -36.17 13.51
C GLY A 335 -12.10 -37.27 13.95
N ALA A 336 -11.99 -37.66 15.23
CA ALA A 336 -12.84 -38.64 15.91
C ALA A 336 -13.15 -38.17 17.37
N PRO A 337 -14.04 -37.18 17.56
CA PRO A 337 -14.23 -36.50 18.85
C PRO A 337 -14.83 -37.40 19.94
N GLY A 338 -15.52 -38.49 19.58
CA GLY A 338 -16.05 -39.46 20.54
C GLY A 338 -15.00 -40.42 21.13
N ALA A 339 -13.76 -40.40 20.62
CA ALA A 339 -12.72 -41.34 20.99
C ALA A 339 -12.39 -41.34 22.49
N THR A 340 -12.04 -42.52 23.00
CA THR A 340 -11.72 -42.76 24.42
C THR A 340 -10.44 -43.57 24.53
N SER A 341 -9.44 -43.10 25.27
CA SER A 341 -8.19 -43.82 25.53
C SER A 341 -7.92 -43.95 27.03
N THR A 342 -7.61 -42.83 27.68
CA THR A 342 -7.47 -42.70 29.14
C THR A 342 -8.73 -42.08 29.76
N TYR A 343 -9.39 -41.17 29.03
CA TYR A 343 -10.58 -40.45 29.47
C TYR A 343 -11.73 -40.62 28.47
N SER A 344 -12.97 -40.62 28.97
CA SER A 344 -14.16 -40.82 28.14
C SER A 344 -14.44 -39.59 27.27
N GLY A 345 -14.54 -39.78 25.95
CA GLY A 345 -14.83 -38.69 25.01
C GLY A 345 -13.75 -37.61 25.00
N GLU A 346 -12.48 -38.01 25.14
CA GLU A 346 -11.35 -37.07 25.02
C GLU A 346 -11.03 -36.69 23.57
N GLY A 347 -11.59 -37.44 22.62
CA GLY A 347 -11.37 -37.22 21.19
C GLY A 347 -9.99 -37.65 20.73
N ARG A 348 -9.85 -37.78 19.41
CA ARG A 348 -8.64 -38.25 18.73
C ARG A 348 -8.53 -37.59 17.37
N VAL A 349 -7.32 -37.22 16.99
CA VAL A 349 -6.97 -36.84 15.62
C VAL A 349 -5.92 -37.81 15.11
N VAL A 350 -6.00 -38.15 13.81
CA VAL A 350 -5.03 -39.00 13.11
C VAL A 350 -4.59 -38.36 11.80
N LEU A 351 -3.31 -38.53 11.47
CA LEU A 351 -2.69 -38.11 10.21
C LEU A 351 -2.30 -39.35 9.39
N PHE A 352 -2.61 -39.33 8.10
CA PHE A 352 -2.14 -40.29 7.10
C PHE A 352 -1.33 -39.55 6.05
N LEU A 353 -0.18 -40.10 5.66
CA LEU A 353 0.65 -39.48 4.63
C LEU A 353 0.22 -39.90 3.22
N GLY A 354 0.39 -39.00 2.25
CA GLY A 354 0.31 -39.26 0.82
C GLY A 354 1.46 -40.14 0.32
N GLY A 355 1.61 -40.21 -1.00
CA GLY A 355 2.75 -40.85 -1.64
C GLY A 355 2.42 -41.46 -3.00
N SER A 356 3.45 -41.84 -3.75
CA SER A 356 3.39 -42.41 -5.13
C SER A 356 2.50 -43.65 -5.40
N ALA A 357 1.74 -44.12 -4.40
CA ALA A 357 0.75 -45.18 -4.53
C ALA A 357 -0.62 -44.81 -3.92
N GLY A 358 -0.83 -43.53 -3.59
CA GLY A 358 -1.93 -43.00 -2.80
C GLY A 358 -1.72 -43.13 -1.28
N LEU A 359 -2.70 -42.61 -0.55
CA LEU A 359 -2.69 -42.41 0.90
C LEU A 359 -2.30 -43.67 1.70
N GLY A 360 -1.22 -43.58 2.49
CA GLY A 360 -0.55 -44.68 3.18
C GLY A 360 -1.40 -45.45 4.21
N ALA A 361 -1.23 -46.78 4.25
CA ALA A 361 -2.19 -47.73 4.85
C ALA A 361 -2.50 -47.59 6.35
N ASP A 362 -1.57 -47.06 7.15
CA ASP A 362 -1.67 -46.88 8.61
C ASP A 362 -1.41 -45.40 8.97
N PRO A 363 -1.99 -44.85 10.05
CA PRO A 363 -1.73 -43.47 10.45
C PRO A 363 -0.30 -43.35 11.00
N VAL A 364 0.36 -42.22 10.71
CA VAL A 364 1.75 -41.97 11.14
C VAL A 364 1.84 -41.19 12.45
N TRP A 365 0.79 -40.43 12.77
CA TRP A 365 0.71 -39.58 13.96
C TRP A 365 -0.72 -39.62 14.52
N GLU A 366 -0.82 -39.54 15.85
CA GLU A 366 -2.10 -39.45 16.57
C GLU A 366 -1.95 -38.66 17.87
N VAL A 367 -3.00 -37.93 18.24
CA VAL A 367 -3.12 -37.21 19.52
C VAL A 367 -4.52 -37.38 20.13
N PHE A 368 -4.62 -37.13 21.43
CA PHE A 368 -5.84 -37.25 22.24
C PHE A 368 -5.99 -36.01 23.14
N GLY A 369 -7.23 -35.58 23.42
CA GLY A 369 -7.50 -34.33 24.17
C GLY A 369 -7.12 -34.34 25.65
N GLY A 370 -6.73 -35.49 26.21
CA GLY A 370 -6.10 -35.59 27.54
C GLY A 370 -7.01 -35.31 28.74
N GLN A 371 -8.31 -35.06 28.52
CA GLN A 371 -9.33 -34.93 29.56
C GLN A 371 -10.69 -35.44 29.10
N ALA A 372 -11.55 -35.81 30.05
CA ALA A 372 -12.87 -36.36 29.75
C ALA A 372 -13.80 -35.30 29.14
N GLY A 373 -14.40 -35.60 27.99
CA GLY A 373 -15.26 -34.66 27.27
C GLY A 373 -14.51 -33.57 26.51
N ALA A 374 -13.21 -33.69 26.25
CA ALA A 374 -12.44 -32.70 25.48
C ALA A 374 -12.92 -32.51 24.02
N GLU A 375 -13.53 -33.55 23.42
CA GLU A 375 -14.00 -33.55 22.03
C GLU A 375 -12.89 -33.19 21.00
N MET A 376 -11.63 -33.53 21.26
CA MET A 376 -10.51 -33.22 20.34
C MET A 376 -10.72 -33.87 18.96
N GLY A 377 -10.58 -33.07 17.90
CA GLY A 377 -10.91 -33.49 16.54
C GLY A 377 -12.38 -33.29 16.16
N ALA A 378 -13.14 -32.48 16.90
CA ALA A 378 -14.45 -32.00 16.47
C ALA A 378 -14.36 -31.10 15.22
N SER A 379 -13.23 -30.41 15.06
CA SER A 379 -12.83 -29.71 13.83
C SER A 379 -11.33 -29.95 13.59
N VAL A 380 -10.93 -30.04 12.31
CA VAL A 380 -9.53 -30.17 11.86
C VAL A 380 -9.36 -29.44 10.53
N ALA A 381 -8.18 -28.85 10.30
CA ALA A 381 -7.80 -28.26 9.02
C ALA A 381 -6.27 -28.30 8.83
N GLY A 382 -5.81 -28.35 7.57
CA GLY A 382 -4.47 -27.86 7.23
C GLY A 382 -4.38 -26.35 7.50
N GLY A 383 -3.31 -25.90 8.14
CA GLY A 383 -3.10 -24.51 8.53
C GLY A 383 -2.46 -23.65 7.45
N GLY A 384 -1.86 -24.26 6.43
CA GLY A 384 -0.79 -23.62 5.65
C GLY A 384 0.53 -23.69 6.40
N ASP A 385 1.52 -22.89 6.02
CA ASP A 385 2.82 -22.76 6.70
C ASP A 385 2.76 -21.53 7.62
N ILE A 386 2.48 -21.74 8.92
CA ILE A 386 2.20 -20.65 9.89
C ILE A 386 3.51 -20.07 10.45
N ASP A 387 4.60 -20.84 10.45
CA ASP A 387 5.92 -20.43 10.95
C ASP A 387 7.00 -20.21 9.89
N GLY A 388 6.69 -20.45 8.61
CA GLY A 388 7.53 -20.18 7.45
C GLY A 388 8.69 -21.15 7.30
N ASP A 389 8.61 -22.35 7.90
CA ASP A 389 9.67 -23.35 7.87
C ASP A 389 9.64 -24.27 6.64
N GLY A 390 8.59 -24.16 5.82
CA GLY A 390 8.40 -24.86 4.55
C GLY A 390 7.63 -26.18 4.66
N TYR A 391 7.02 -26.49 5.82
CA TYR A 391 6.11 -27.62 6.00
C TYR A 391 4.70 -27.12 6.33
N ALA A 392 3.67 -27.86 5.93
CA ALA A 392 2.31 -27.51 6.32
C ALA A 392 1.99 -27.87 7.79
N ASP A 393 1.22 -27.02 8.44
CA ASP A 393 0.83 -27.13 9.84
C ASP A 393 -0.57 -27.73 10.01
N LEU A 394 -0.87 -28.21 11.22
CA LEU A 394 -2.18 -28.74 11.58
C LEU A 394 -2.90 -27.89 12.62
N LEU A 395 -4.16 -27.57 12.31
CA LEU A 395 -5.12 -26.94 13.21
C LEU A 395 -6.10 -27.99 13.74
N VAL A 396 -6.27 -28.05 15.06
CA VAL A 396 -7.17 -29.01 15.72
C VAL A 396 -8.06 -28.31 16.76
N GLY A 397 -9.37 -28.50 16.66
CA GLY A 397 -10.33 -28.04 17.65
C GLY A 397 -10.59 -29.06 18.77
N GLY A 398 -10.70 -28.57 20.00
CA GLY A 398 -11.15 -29.30 21.19
C GLY A 398 -12.18 -28.49 21.98
N PRO A 399 -13.43 -28.39 21.50
CA PRO A 399 -14.44 -27.48 22.05
C PRO A 399 -14.89 -27.82 23.49
N GLY A 400 -14.66 -29.05 23.97
CA GLY A 400 -14.99 -29.43 25.35
C GLY A 400 -13.83 -29.26 26.35
N ILE A 401 -12.68 -28.74 25.91
CA ILE A 401 -11.52 -28.47 26.77
C ILE A 401 -11.87 -27.49 27.90
N THR A 402 -11.27 -27.73 29.06
CA THR A 402 -11.35 -26.93 30.30
C THR A 402 -9.93 -26.72 30.84
N ASP A 403 -9.49 -25.47 31.02
CA ASP A 403 -8.20 -25.08 31.66
C ASP A 403 -8.36 -23.89 32.65
N GLY A 404 -9.51 -23.85 33.31
CA GLY A 404 -9.85 -22.82 34.29
C GLY A 404 -11.34 -22.58 34.36
N GLN A 405 -12.03 -22.69 33.22
CA GLN A 405 -13.46 -22.54 33.07
C GLN A 405 -14.06 -23.74 32.32
N ALA A 406 -15.24 -24.18 32.75
CA ALA A 406 -15.84 -25.40 32.21
C ALA A 406 -16.27 -25.20 30.75
N GLU A 407 -15.84 -26.10 29.86
CA GLU A 407 -16.17 -26.11 28.42
C GLU A 407 -15.85 -24.76 27.71
N GLU A 408 -14.75 -24.11 28.08
CA GLU A 408 -14.28 -22.91 27.37
C GLU A 408 -13.75 -23.22 25.97
N GLY A 409 -13.26 -24.46 25.77
CA GLY A 409 -12.74 -24.95 24.51
C GLY A 409 -11.33 -24.45 24.19
N ALA A 410 -10.69 -25.10 23.22
CA ALA A 410 -9.37 -24.74 22.76
C ALA A 410 -9.15 -25.05 21.28
N ALA A 411 -8.24 -24.32 20.65
CA ALA A 411 -7.61 -24.67 19.38
C ALA A 411 -6.12 -24.96 19.59
N PHE A 412 -5.61 -25.96 18.90
CA PHE A 412 -4.26 -26.48 19.03
C PHE A 412 -3.55 -26.36 17.68
N ILE A 413 -2.33 -25.82 17.70
CA ILE A 413 -1.47 -25.69 16.53
C ILE A 413 -0.31 -26.67 16.68
N PHE A 414 -0.15 -27.55 15.70
CA PHE A 414 0.95 -28.51 15.60
C PHE A 414 1.74 -28.23 14.32
N PRO A 415 2.94 -27.64 14.42
CA PRO A 415 3.74 -27.36 13.25
C PRO A 415 4.16 -28.63 12.49
N GLY A 416 4.32 -28.50 11.17
CA GLY A 416 4.84 -29.53 10.28
C GLY A 416 6.29 -29.92 10.61
N SER A 417 6.78 -30.99 9.97
CA SER A 417 8.23 -31.25 9.84
C SER A 417 8.49 -32.45 8.94
N ALA A 418 9.73 -32.60 8.45
CA ALA A 418 10.22 -33.83 7.82
C ALA A 418 10.13 -35.13 8.67
N SER A 419 9.66 -35.06 9.92
CA SER A 419 9.35 -36.21 10.77
C SER A 419 7.86 -36.34 11.14
N GLY A 420 7.00 -35.52 10.54
CA GLY A 420 5.62 -35.27 10.94
C GLY A 420 5.50 -34.34 12.15
N PRO A 421 4.28 -33.92 12.51
CA PRO A 421 4.03 -32.97 13.58
C PRO A 421 4.42 -33.50 14.98
N PRO A 422 4.71 -32.61 15.94
CA PRO A 422 5.03 -33.00 17.32
C PRO A 422 3.82 -33.62 18.03
N THR A 423 4.05 -34.46 19.04
CA THR A 423 2.96 -35.06 19.85
C THR A 423 2.39 -34.12 20.92
N ALA A 424 2.87 -32.89 20.98
CA ALA A 424 2.41 -31.82 21.86
C ALA A 424 2.33 -30.54 21.03
N ALA A 425 1.24 -29.80 21.17
CA ALA A 425 1.03 -28.57 20.41
C ALA A 425 2.08 -27.51 20.80
N THR A 426 2.59 -26.78 19.81
CA THR A 426 3.52 -25.67 20.04
C THR A 426 2.76 -24.45 20.58
N ARG A 427 1.51 -24.27 20.15
CA ARG A 427 0.59 -23.24 20.64
C ARG A 427 -0.78 -23.85 20.96
N ILE A 428 -1.37 -23.37 22.05
CA ILE A 428 -2.76 -23.65 22.44
C ILE A 428 -3.43 -22.30 22.67
N LEU A 429 -4.60 -22.11 22.06
CA LEU A 429 -5.48 -20.97 22.25
C LEU A 429 -6.71 -21.43 23.04
N TYR A 430 -7.10 -20.68 24.07
CA TYR A 430 -8.25 -20.99 24.92
C TYR A 430 -9.33 -19.92 24.77
N GLY A 431 -10.60 -20.33 24.91
CA GLY A 431 -11.73 -19.40 24.85
C GLY A 431 -11.93 -18.52 26.08
N ASP A 432 -11.24 -18.82 27.19
CA ASP A 432 -11.28 -18.11 28.47
C ASP A 432 -12.70 -17.70 28.94
N LYS A 433 -13.71 -18.53 28.63
CA LYS A 433 -15.12 -18.28 28.97
C LYS A 433 -15.94 -19.56 29.09
N ILE A 434 -16.57 -19.79 30.24
CA ILE A 434 -17.46 -20.94 30.50
C ILE A 434 -18.42 -21.20 29.32
N GLY A 435 -18.38 -22.40 28.76
CA GLY A 435 -19.31 -22.88 27.73
C GLY A 435 -19.14 -22.26 26.34
N ALA A 436 -18.10 -21.45 26.10
CA ALA A 436 -17.88 -20.81 24.79
C ALA A 436 -17.60 -21.82 23.67
N ARG A 437 -17.02 -22.99 24.00
CA ARG A 437 -16.68 -24.05 23.04
C ARG A 437 -15.80 -23.55 21.90
N PHE A 438 -14.75 -22.78 22.25
CA PHE A 438 -13.72 -22.31 21.33
C PHE A 438 -13.06 -23.48 20.58
N GLY A 439 -12.79 -23.31 19.29
CA GLY A 439 -12.32 -24.41 18.43
C GLY A 439 -13.45 -25.37 17.99
N SER A 440 -14.72 -24.94 18.05
CA SER A 440 -15.81 -25.72 17.41
C SER A 440 -15.65 -25.76 15.88
N SER A 441 -15.01 -24.75 15.31
CA SER A 441 -14.59 -24.67 13.91
C SER A 441 -13.19 -24.02 13.86
N VAL A 442 -12.33 -24.52 12.98
CA VAL A 442 -10.98 -24.00 12.73
C VAL A 442 -10.71 -24.10 11.22
N ALA A 443 -9.99 -23.13 10.68
CA ALA A 443 -9.50 -23.16 9.30
C ALA A 443 -8.24 -22.27 9.19
N THR A 444 -7.47 -22.47 8.12
CA THR A 444 -6.59 -21.40 7.63
C THR A 444 -7.45 -20.23 7.16
N ALA A 445 -6.96 -19.02 7.40
CA ALA A 445 -7.49 -17.80 6.81
C ALA A 445 -6.81 -17.51 5.45
N GLY A 446 -5.74 -18.23 5.09
CA GLY A 446 -4.79 -17.88 4.04
C GLY A 446 -3.77 -16.88 4.56
N ASP A 447 -3.05 -16.19 3.68
CA ASP A 447 -2.20 -15.03 4.03
C ASP A 447 -3.07 -13.78 3.88
N VAL A 448 -3.63 -13.28 4.98
CA VAL A 448 -4.52 -12.11 5.00
C VAL A 448 -3.75 -10.80 5.17
N GLY A 449 -2.47 -10.89 5.54
CA GLY A 449 -1.56 -9.76 5.79
C GLY A 449 -0.59 -9.45 4.63
N GLY A 450 -0.43 -10.37 3.68
CA GLY A 450 0.57 -10.29 2.60
C GLY A 450 2.01 -10.49 3.07
N ASP A 451 2.22 -11.08 4.24
CA ASP A 451 3.53 -11.18 4.88
C ASP A 451 4.27 -12.51 4.60
N GLY A 452 3.59 -13.44 3.93
CA GLY A 452 4.09 -14.74 3.49
C GLY A 452 3.88 -15.88 4.46
N TYR A 453 3.20 -15.67 5.60
CA TYR A 453 2.84 -16.71 6.57
C TYR A 453 1.34 -17.03 6.46
N ALA A 454 0.97 -18.26 6.80
CA ALA A 454 -0.44 -18.65 6.81
C ALA A 454 -1.12 -18.30 8.13
N ASP A 455 -2.28 -17.64 8.04
CA ASP A 455 -3.04 -17.15 9.17
C ASP A 455 -4.15 -18.12 9.60
N VAL A 456 -4.69 -17.92 10.81
CA VAL A 456 -5.61 -18.88 11.45
C VAL A 456 -6.90 -18.21 11.89
N ILE A 457 -8.05 -18.75 11.46
CA ILE A 457 -9.37 -18.37 11.94
C ILE A 457 -9.99 -19.46 12.83
N VAL A 458 -10.55 -19.05 13.99
CA VAL A 458 -11.19 -19.96 14.96
C VAL A 458 -12.58 -19.45 15.35
N GLY A 459 -13.58 -20.35 15.28
CA GLY A 459 -14.96 -20.06 15.66
C GLY A 459 -15.39 -20.63 17.02
N THR A 460 -16.33 -19.92 17.66
CA THR A 460 -16.87 -20.23 19.00
C THR A 460 -18.40 -19.99 19.04
N PRO A 461 -19.21 -20.81 18.33
CA PRO A 461 -20.63 -20.56 18.14
C PRO A 461 -21.47 -20.55 19.43
N SER A 462 -20.92 -21.04 20.56
CA SER A 462 -21.55 -20.97 21.89
C SER A 462 -21.02 -19.82 22.77
N TYR A 463 -20.26 -18.87 22.23
CA TYR A 463 -19.82 -17.70 22.98
C TYR A 463 -21.01 -16.83 23.44
N VAL A 464 -21.24 -16.81 24.75
CA VAL A 464 -22.31 -16.03 25.41
C VAL A 464 -21.83 -14.59 25.61
N ALA A 465 -22.22 -13.68 24.71
CA ALA A 465 -21.80 -12.28 24.78
C ALA A 465 -22.41 -11.52 25.97
N VAL A 466 -23.66 -11.83 26.35
CA VAL A 466 -24.35 -11.29 27.54
C VAL A 466 -25.12 -12.42 28.23
N ALA A 467 -25.27 -12.34 29.56
CA ALA A 467 -25.85 -13.39 30.40
C ALA A 467 -27.25 -13.86 29.96
N GLY A 468 -27.27 -14.94 29.17
CA GLY A 468 -28.50 -15.57 28.68
C GLY A 468 -28.22 -16.70 27.69
N GLU A 469 -27.58 -16.39 26.55
CA GLU A 469 -27.68 -17.19 25.32
C GLU A 469 -26.49 -16.97 24.35
N ASP A 470 -26.29 -17.96 23.47
CA ASP A 470 -25.13 -18.17 22.59
C ASP A 470 -25.12 -17.22 21.37
N ALA A 471 -24.36 -16.13 21.41
CA ALA A 471 -24.25 -15.20 20.28
C ALA A 471 -23.25 -15.69 19.21
N GLY A 472 -22.20 -16.37 19.65
CA GLY A 472 -21.06 -16.75 18.82
C GLY A 472 -19.98 -15.67 18.75
N ALA A 473 -18.80 -16.02 18.24
CA ALA A 473 -17.69 -15.13 17.93
C ALA A 473 -16.67 -15.85 17.01
N ILE A 474 -15.73 -15.08 16.47
CA ILE A 474 -14.54 -15.56 15.75
C ILE A 474 -13.29 -14.77 16.17
N TRP A 475 -12.14 -15.40 16.01
CA TRP A 475 -10.83 -14.75 16.07
C TRP A 475 -9.99 -15.09 14.86
N VAL A 476 -9.23 -14.11 14.35
CA VAL A 476 -8.16 -14.31 13.36
C VAL A 476 -6.83 -13.96 14.02
N TYR A 477 -5.82 -14.81 13.83
CA TYR A 477 -4.46 -14.64 14.33
C TYR A 477 -3.49 -14.76 13.17
N GLU A 478 -2.54 -13.83 13.09
CA GLU A 478 -1.51 -13.82 12.07
C GLU A 478 -0.43 -14.88 12.34
N GLY A 479 0.10 -15.47 11.27
CA GLY A 479 1.33 -16.26 11.26
C GLY A 479 2.55 -15.39 11.53
N THR A 480 3.66 -15.99 11.98
CA THR A 480 4.93 -15.27 12.20
C THR A 480 6.10 -16.26 12.18
N PRO A 481 7.36 -15.82 12.02
CA PRO A 481 8.54 -16.70 12.12
C PRO A 481 8.73 -17.43 13.47
N ASP A 482 8.00 -17.06 14.52
CA ASP A 482 7.99 -17.71 15.83
C ASP A 482 6.72 -18.59 16.04
N GLY A 483 5.95 -18.83 14.96
CA GLY A 483 4.61 -19.42 14.95
C GLY A 483 3.50 -18.39 15.12
N LEU A 484 2.34 -18.81 15.61
CA LEU A 484 1.15 -17.95 15.65
C LEU A 484 1.29 -16.74 16.62
N ALA A 485 0.83 -15.57 16.18
CA ALA A 485 0.87 -14.31 16.92
C ALA A 485 0.26 -14.39 18.34
N LEU A 486 0.81 -13.57 19.26
CA LEU A 486 0.38 -13.54 20.66
C LEU A 486 -0.97 -12.85 20.89
N SER A 487 -1.46 -12.08 19.92
CA SER A 487 -2.73 -11.36 19.97
C SER A 487 -3.45 -11.52 18.63
N PRO A 488 -4.78 -11.58 18.61
CA PRO A 488 -5.54 -11.70 17.38
C PRO A 488 -5.55 -10.37 16.61
N ALA A 489 -5.45 -10.44 15.29
CA ALA A 489 -5.67 -9.31 14.39
C ALA A 489 -7.15 -8.90 14.37
N LEU A 490 -8.05 -9.89 14.39
CA LEU A 490 -9.50 -9.70 14.45
C LEU A 490 -10.13 -10.49 15.61
N ASN A 491 -11.06 -9.86 16.34
CA ASN A 491 -11.88 -10.48 17.38
C ASN A 491 -13.32 -9.98 17.23
N GLN A 492 -14.12 -10.67 16.42
CA GLN A 492 -15.49 -10.27 16.11
C GLN A 492 -16.51 -11.14 16.83
N LYS A 493 -17.40 -10.51 17.59
CA LYS A 493 -18.48 -11.20 18.31
C LYS A 493 -19.77 -11.19 17.50
N GLY A 494 -20.55 -12.25 17.64
CA GLY A 494 -21.78 -12.49 16.90
C GLY A 494 -22.87 -11.48 17.22
N ALA A 495 -23.54 -11.02 16.16
CA ALA A 495 -24.52 -9.94 16.20
C ALA A 495 -25.95 -10.39 16.59
N GLN A 496 -26.13 -11.55 17.23
CA GLN A 496 -27.44 -11.98 17.70
C GLN A 496 -27.36 -13.12 18.71
N SER A 497 -28.14 -13.04 19.78
CA SER A 497 -28.48 -14.20 20.64
C SER A 497 -28.97 -15.39 19.82
N GLY A 498 -28.46 -16.59 20.12
CA GLY A 498 -28.75 -17.81 19.35
C GLY A 498 -28.19 -17.81 17.92
N GLY A 499 -27.54 -16.74 17.48
CA GLY A 499 -27.08 -16.52 16.10
C GLY A 499 -25.97 -17.48 15.65
N LYS A 500 -25.20 -18.01 16.61
CA LYS A 500 -24.10 -18.96 16.41
C LYS A 500 -23.06 -18.49 15.38
N PHE A 501 -22.66 -17.23 15.49
CA PHE A 501 -21.60 -16.67 14.64
C PHE A 501 -20.29 -17.45 14.85
N GLY A 502 -19.59 -17.77 13.76
CA GLY A 502 -18.44 -18.68 13.79
C GLY A 502 -18.83 -20.16 13.86
N ASN A 503 -20.07 -20.54 13.50
CA ASN A 503 -20.42 -21.97 13.42
C ASN A 503 -19.65 -22.69 12.32
N SER A 504 -19.46 -22.00 11.19
CA SER A 504 -18.52 -22.35 10.13
C SER A 504 -17.61 -21.15 9.85
N VAL A 505 -16.35 -21.42 9.55
CA VAL A 505 -15.31 -20.45 9.19
C VAL A 505 -14.43 -21.06 8.09
N GLY A 506 -13.86 -20.24 7.23
CA GLY A 506 -12.87 -20.65 6.24
C GLY A 506 -12.32 -19.45 5.48
N THR A 507 -11.19 -19.62 4.81
CA THR A 507 -10.79 -18.70 3.74
C THR A 507 -11.85 -18.70 2.63
N ALA A 508 -12.10 -17.53 2.05
CA ALA A 508 -12.84 -17.39 0.80
C ALA A 508 -11.90 -17.49 -0.43
N GLY A 509 -10.58 -17.50 -0.20
CA GLY A 509 -9.56 -17.25 -1.22
C GLY A 509 -9.38 -15.75 -1.45
N ASP A 510 -8.65 -15.39 -2.49
CA ASP A 510 -8.61 -14.01 -3.02
C ASP A 510 -9.88 -13.81 -3.89
N VAL A 511 -10.92 -13.16 -3.34
CA VAL A 511 -12.19 -12.97 -4.06
C VAL A 511 -12.26 -11.64 -4.81
N ASN A 512 -11.28 -10.74 -4.58
CA ASN A 512 -11.25 -9.36 -5.08
C ASN A 512 -10.10 -9.10 -6.08
N GLY A 513 -9.13 -10.01 -6.18
CA GLY A 513 -7.96 -9.98 -7.06
C GLY A 513 -6.77 -9.15 -6.55
N ASP A 514 -6.71 -8.83 -5.25
CA ASP A 514 -5.64 -8.01 -4.67
C ASP A 514 -4.37 -8.80 -4.28
N GLY A 515 -4.42 -10.14 -4.37
CA GLY A 515 -3.33 -11.06 -4.05
C GLY A 515 -3.30 -11.52 -2.60
N LEU A 516 -4.26 -11.11 -1.77
CA LEU A 516 -4.37 -11.46 -0.35
C LEU A 516 -5.57 -12.39 -0.12
N SER A 517 -5.58 -13.05 1.04
CA SER A 517 -6.63 -14.01 1.37
C SER A 517 -7.77 -13.38 2.16
N ASP A 518 -8.99 -13.64 1.74
CA ASP A 518 -10.21 -13.19 2.41
C ASP A 518 -10.79 -14.28 3.33
N VAL A 519 -11.64 -13.89 4.29
CA VAL A 519 -12.26 -14.84 5.25
C VAL A 519 -13.78 -14.78 5.27
N ALA A 520 -14.42 -15.96 5.28
CA ALA A 520 -15.86 -16.14 5.34
C ALA A 520 -16.31 -16.75 6.68
N VAL A 521 -17.42 -16.25 7.22
CA VAL A 521 -17.98 -16.66 8.52
C VAL A 521 -19.49 -16.90 8.44
N GLY A 522 -19.92 -18.09 8.86
CA GLY A 522 -21.33 -18.50 8.92
C GLY A 522 -22.00 -18.27 10.29
N SER A 523 -23.29 -17.89 10.25
CA SER A 523 -24.14 -17.64 11.42
C SER A 523 -25.55 -18.23 11.24
N PRO A 524 -25.70 -19.56 11.21
CA PRO A 524 -26.95 -20.23 10.81
C PRO A 524 -28.12 -20.05 11.78
N GLY A 525 -27.91 -19.54 12.99
CA GLY A 525 -28.98 -19.23 13.94
C GLY A 525 -29.54 -17.81 13.81
N TYR A 526 -28.97 -16.98 12.92
CA TYR A 526 -29.36 -15.58 12.75
C TYR A 526 -30.79 -15.44 12.20
N GLY A 527 -31.58 -14.50 12.71
CA GLY A 527 -32.95 -14.24 12.28
C GLY A 527 -33.83 -13.50 13.30
N ASP A 528 -34.96 -12.95 12.86
CA ASP A 528 -35.82 -12.11 13.71
C ASP A 528 -36.80 -12.94 14.57
N ILE A 529 -36.69 -12.86 15.90
CA ILE A 529 -37.62 -13.40 16.92
C ILE A 529 -38.49 -14.58 16.46
N ASN A 530 -37.95 -15.80 16.64
CA ASN A 530 -38.43 -17.12 16.19
C ASN A 530 -38.08 -17.51 14.75
N ALA A 531 -37.67 -16.58 13.88
CA ALA A 531 -37.15 -16.94 12.55
C ALA A 531 -35.66 -17.27 12.60
N HIS A 532 -35.22 -18.30 11.87
CA HIS A 532 -33.82 -18.76 11.81
C HIS A 532 -33.32 -18.82 10.36
N GLU A 533 -33.32 -17.69 9.66
CA GLU A 533 -32.93 -17.66 8.24
C GLU A 533 -31.44 -17.94 8.01
N GLY A 534 -30.58 -17.61 8.98
CA GLY A 534 -29.12 -17.69 8.89
C GLY A 534 -28.50 -16.51 8.12
N SER A 535 -27.18 -16.36 8.25
CA SER A 535 -26.39 -15.36 7.53
C SER A 535 -24.94 -15.79 7.29
N VAL A 536 -24.29 -15.14 6.32
CA VAL A 536 -22.85 -15.23 6.03
C VAL A 536 -22.27 -13.81 5.98
N GLN A 537 -21.04 -13.65 6.46
CA GLN A 537 -20.25 -12.41 6.40
C GLN A 537 -18.86 -12.71 5.84
N VAL A 538 -18.30 -11.79 5.06
CA VAL A 538 -16.94 -11.87 4.50
C VAL A 538 -16.18 -10.58 4.82
N TYR A 539 -14.89 -10.74 5.11
CA TYR A 539 -13.92 -9.68 5.43
C TYR A 539 -12.71 -9.85 4.52
N PHE A 540 -12.16 -8.75 4.00
CA PHE A 540 -11.04 -8.82 3.05
C PHE A 540 -9.66 -8.76 3.74
N GLY A 541 -8.64 -9.33 3.08
CA GLY A 541 -7.23 -9.15 3.44
C GLY A 541 -6.74 -7.71 3.21
N SER A 542 -5.53 -7.39 3.69
CA SER A 542 -4.82 -6.14 3.43
C SER A 542 -3.34 -6.23 3.82
N PRO A 543 -2.45 -5.39 3.26
CA PRO A 543 -1.03 -5.32 3.66
C PRO A 543 -0.79 -4.94 5.14
N TYR A 544 -1.85 -4.68 5.91
CA TYR A 544 -1.84 -4.34 7.32
C TYR A 544 -2.62 -5.35 8.19
N GLY A 545 -2.89 -6.56 7.66
CA GLY A 545 -3.84 -7.54 8.19
C GLY A 545 -5.23 -7.36 7.55
N ILE A 546 -6.31 -7.89 8.14
CA ILE A 546 -7.67 -7.67 7.59
C ILE A 546 -8.05 -6.17 7.61
N ASP A 547 -8.44 -5.60 6.45
CA ASP A 547 -8.49 -4.14 6.27
C ASP A 547 -9.62 -3.42 7.03
N ASN A 548 -9.35 -2.17 7.41
CA ASN A 548 -10.22 -1.01 7.11
C ASN A 548 -9.56 0.39 7.36
N THR A 549 -8.38 0.77 6.80
CA THR A 549 -7.99 2.18 6.37
C THR A 549 -6.48 2.50 6.12
N ALA A 550 -6.27 3.57 5.33
CA ALA A 550 -5.06 4.13 4.68
C ALA A 550 -3.77 4.54 5.48
N ASP A 551 -2.68 4.67 4.72
CA ASP A 551 -1.25 4.80 5.09
C ASP A 551 -0.86 6.01 5.97
N TRP A 552 -1.30 7.23 5.63
CA TRP A 552 -1.01 8.45 6.40
C TRP A 552 -2.14 9.48 6.32
N SER A 553 -2.50 10.10 7.45
CA SER A 553 -3.51 11.17 7.48
C SER A 553 -3.29 12.18 8.61
N VAL A 554 -3.71 13.43 8.38
CA VAL A 554 -3.78 14.49 9.40
C VAL A 554 -5.16 15.15 9.41
N ILE A 555 -5.87 14.95 10.51
CA ILE A 555 -7.17 15.59 10.79
C ILE A 555 -6.96 16.81 11.71
N GLY A 556 -7.54 17.96 11.36
CA GLY A 556 -7.31 19.23 12.05
C GLY A 556 -7.74 19.25 13.53
N ALA A 557 -6.77 19.33 14.46
CA ALA A 557 -7.02 19.27 15.92
C ALA A 557 -7.64 20.54 16.56
N SER A 558 -8.41 21.36 15.84
CA SER A 558 -8.97 22.61 16.40
C SER A 558 -10.22 23.11 15.69
N SER A 559 -11.20 23.58 16.45
CA SER A 559 -12.43 24.20 15.95
C SER A 559 -12.19 25.50 15.18
N GLY A 560 -12.65 25.55 13.92
CA GLY A 560 -12.93 26.81 13.20
C GLY A 560 -11.92 27.23 12.12
N GLY A 561 -11.10 26.33 11.60
CA GLY A 561 -10.18 26.65 10.50
C GLY A 561 -10.10 25.51 9.49
N SER A 562 -10.72 25.70 8.32
CA SER A 562 -10.54 24.89 7.11
C SER A 562 -9.06 24.59 6.88
N LEU A 563 -8.65 23.33 7.10
CA LEU A 563 -7.40 22.73 6.67
C LEU A 563 -7.68 21.94 5.38
N GLY A 564 -6.72 21.79 4.47
CA GLY A 564 -6.91 20.99 3.23
C GLY A 564 -6.96 21.80 1.93
N LYS A 565 -6.37 23.00 1.93
CA LYS A 565 -5.84 23.66 0.72
C LYS A 565 -4.40 23.14 0.54
N VAL A 566 -4.05 22.45 -0.54
CA VAL A 566 -2.78 21.71 -0.68
C VAL A 566 -1.99 22.15 -1.91
N ALA A 567 -0.67 22.29 -1.77
CA ALA A 567 0.21 22.60 -2.90
C ALA A 567 1.62 22.03 -2.70
N HIS A 568 2.25 21.63 -3.81
CA HIS A 568 3.68 21.37 -3.90
C HIS A 568 4.47 22.64 -3.53
N ALA A 569 5.44 22.54 -2.62
CA ALA A 569 6.32 23.65 -2.24
C ALA A 569 7.71 23.57 -2.89
N GLY A 570 8.11 22.38 -3.35
CA GLY A 570 9.49 22.01 -3.65
C GLY A 570 10.33 21.89 -2.38
N ASP A 571 11.61 21.59 -2.51
CA ASP A 571 12.55 21.62 -1.39
C ASP A 571 12.82 23.08 -0.95
N ALA A 572 12.01 23.60 -0.02
CA ALA A 572 12.09 24.96 0.51
C ALA A 572 13.03 25.05 1.74
N ASN A 573 13.47 23.90 2.26
CA ASN A 573 14.35 23.81 3.41
C ASN A 573 15.80 23.35 3.06
N GLY A 574 16.00 22.78 1.88
CA GLY A 574 17.29 22.32 1.34
C GLY A 574 17.77 20.99 1.92
N ASP A 575 16.88 20.10 2.35
CA ASP A 575 17.25 18.77 2.85
C ASP A 575 17.14 17.63 1.83
N GLY A 576 16.66 17.93 0.61
CA GLY A 576 16.61 17.01 -0.52
C GLY A 576 15.34 16.17 -0.62
N PHE A 577 14.24 16.64 -0.04
CA PHE A 577 12.89 16.07 -0.13
C PHE A 577 11.92 17.19 -0.53
N ASP A 578 10.86 16.89 -1.28
CA ASP A 578 9.85 17.92 -1.55
C ASP A 578 9.05 18.25 -0.29
N ASP A 579 8.97 19.54 0.03
CA ASP A 579 8.13 20.03 1.11
C ASP A 579 6.69 20.27 0.60
N VAL A 580 5.71 20.18 1.49
CA VAL A 580 4.29 20.36 1.18
C VAL A 580 3.68 21.55 1.92
N LEU A 581 2.94 22.39 1.20
CA LEU A 581 2.15 23.49 1.77
C LEU A 581 0.74 23.04 2.10
N ILE A 582 0.43 22.94 3.40
CA ILE A 582 -0.94 22.75 3.88
C ILE A 582 -1.48 24.08 4.39
N GLY A 583 -2.46 24.61 3.67
CA GLY A 583 -3.19 25.81 4.04
C GLY A 583 -4.26 25.54 5.10
N LYS A 584 -4.35 26.47 6.03
CA LYS A 584 -5.42 26.63 7.01
C LYS A 584 -5.95 28.07 6.95
N ARG A 585 -7.22 28.35 7.29
CA ARG A 585 -7.75 29.75 7.31
C ARG A 585 -6.81 30.72 8.06
N GLY A 586 -6.14 31.62 7.33
CA GLY A 586 -5.24 32.64 7.87
C GLY A 586 -3.85 32.15 8.29
N GLU A 587 -3.48 30.91 7.96
CA GLU A 587 -2.23 30.24 8.37
C GLU A 587 -1.76 29.24 7.29
N VAL A 588 -0.53 29.38 6.78
CA VAL A 588 0.07 28.39 5.87
C VAL A 588 1.19 27.66 6.58
N ARG A 589 1.25 26.34 6.43
CA ARG A 589 2.24 25.46 7.05
C ARG A 589 3.05 24.74 5.99
N LEU A 590 4.36 24.67 6.22
CA LEU A 590 5.28 23.83 5.47
C LEU A 590 5.52 22.55 6.27
N TYR A 591 5.20 21.40 5.68
CA TYR A 591 5.52 20.08 6.21
C TYR A 591 6.67 19.50 5.38
N PRO A 592 7.80 19.13 6.00
CA PRO A 592 8.92 18.60 5.25
C PRO A 592 8.75 17.13 4.91
N GLY A 593 9.27 16.74 3.74
CA GLY A 593 9.43 15.34 3.35
C GLY A 593 10.46 14.60 4.21
N SER A 594 10.53 13.29 4.08
CA SER A 594 11.52 12.45 4.78
C SER A 594 11.59 11.04 4.18
N THR A 595 12.57 10.23 4.61
CA THR A 595 12.72 8.85 4.10
C THR A 595 11.57 7.91 4.50
N GLU A 596 10.66 8.37 5.36
CA GLU A 596 9.47 7.65 5.84
C GLU A 596 8.18 8.37 5.37
N GLY A 597 8.25 9.17 4.30
CA GLY A 597 7.18 10.07 3.84
C GLY A 597 7.10 11.37 4.64
N LEU A 598 5.93 12.00 4.66
CA LEU A 598 5.76 13.35 5.19
C LEU A 598 5.88 13.43 6.73
N ALA A 599 6.67 14.39 7.23
CA ALA A 599 6.92 14.52 8.65
C ALA A 599 5.64 14.86 9.45
N PRO A 600 5.42 14.27 10.65
CA PRO A 600 4.21 14.49 11.45
C PRO A 600 4.15 15.88 12.14
N SER A 601 5.03 16.82 11.78
CA SER A 601 5.17 18.15 12.39
C SER A 601 5.60 19.16 11.35
N PRO A 602 4.97 20.36 11.28
CA PRO A 602 5.38 21.38 10.34
C PRO A 602 6.73 22.00 10.73
N LEU A 603 7.58 22.24 9.73
CA LEU A 603 8.87 22.92 9.87
C LEU A 603 8.69 24.44 10.00
N TRP A 604 7.83 25.01 9.17
CA TRP A 604 7.55 26.44 9.11
C TRP A 604 6.05 26.72 9.15
N THR A 605 5.69 27.90 9.65
CA THR A 605 4.31 28.36 9.74
C THR A 605 4.27 29.87 9.68
N VAL A 606 3.53 30.41 8.71
CA VAL A 606 3.12 31.82 8.69
C VAL A 606 1.67 31.92 9.12
N ALA A 607 1.37 32.89 9.98
CA ALA A 607 0.03 33.14 10.49
C ALA A 607 -0.31 34.63 10.44
N GLY A 608 -1.61 34.96 10.34
CA GLY A 608 -2.09 36.33 10.23
C GLY A 608 -2.26 36.81 8.78
N LEU A 609 -2.49 35.88 7.86
CA LEU A 609 -3.03 36.14 6.52
C LEU A 609 -4.53 36.45 6.60
N ALA A 610 -5.15 36.92 5.50
CA ALA A 610 -6.60 36.97 5.39
C ALA A 610 -7.23 35.57 5.46
N LEU A 611 -8.55 35.52 5.67
CA LEU A 611 -9.29 34.25 5.84
C LEU A 611 -9.33 33.37 4.58
N TYR A 612 -9.08 33.97 3.42
CA TYR A 612 -8.86 33.31 2.14
C TYR A 612 -7.48 33.72 1.65
N ASN A 613 -6.62 32.73 1.46
CA ASN A 613 -5.26 32.89 0.98
C ASN A 613 -4.96 31.80 -0.04
N GLU A 614 -4.27 32.19 -1.10
CA GLU A 614 -3.72 31.29 -2.10
C GLU A 614 -2.25 31.05 -1.80
N HIS A 615 -1.73 29.86 -2.07
CA HIS A 615 -0.32 29.56 -1.85
C HIS A 615 0.17 28.55 -2.89
N ALA A 616 1.41 28.70 -3.33
CA ALA A 616 2.07 27.82 -4.27
C ALA A 616 3.59 27.87 -4.06
N GLY A 617 4.31 26.85 -4.53
CA GLY A 617 5.72 27.00 -4.88
C GLY A 617 5.88 28.10 -5.94
N ALA A 618 6.84 28.99 -5.74
CA ALA A 618 7.24 30.03 -6.69
C ALA A 618 8.39 29.57 -7.61
N GLY A 619 8.99 28.41 -7.32
CA GLY A 619 10.32 28.04 -7.79
C GLY A 619 11.42 28.84 -7.08
N ASP A 620 12.67 28.67 -7.49
CA ASP A 620 13.77 29.53 -7.04
C ASP A 620 13.75 30.84 -7.85
N VAL A 621 13.11 31.88 -7.31
CA VAL A 621 12.97 33.17 -7.99
C VAL A 621 14.21 34.05 -7.79
N ASN A 622 15.15 33.59 -6.97
CA ASN A 622 16.28 34.38 -6.48
C ASN A 622 17.67 33.83 -6.89
N GLY A 623 17.72 32.57 -7.33
CA GLY A 623 18.92 31.83 -7.74
C GLY A 623 19.82 31.40 -6.59
N ASP A 624 19.31 31.25 -5.36
CA ASP A 624 20.09 30.78 -4.20
C ASP A 624 19.96 29.29 -3.89
N GLY A 625 19.10 28.57 -4.62
CA GLY A 625 19.00 27.11 -4.61
C GLY A 625 17.99 26.54 -3.63
N PHE A 626 17.10 27.35 -3.06
CA PHE A 626 15.95 26.89 -2.28
C PHE A 626 14.65 27.21 -3.02
N SER A 627 13.65 26.35 -2.89
CA SER A 627 12.33 26.66 -3.46
C SER A 627 11.66 27.78 -2.65
N ASP A 628 11.31 28.87 -3.32
CA ASP A 628 10.65 30.01 -2.69
C ASP A 628 9.14 29.81 -2.66
N ILE A 629 8.46 30.38 -1.66
CA ILE A 629 7.02 30.22 -1.48
C ILE A 629 6.29 31.53 -1.78
N VAL A 630 5.34 31.49 -2.71
CA VAL A 630 4.45 32.61 -3.00
C VAL A 630 3.10 32.43 -2.30
N ILE A 631 2.64 33.48 -1.63
CA ILE A 631 1.35 33.52 -0.95
C ILE A 631 0.55 34.71 -1.46
N GLY A 632 -0.57 34.41 -2.12
CA GLY A 632 -1.65 35.33 -2.41
C GLY A 632 -2.50 35.58 -1.16
N ASP A 633 -2.67 36.84 -0.82
CA ASP A 633 -3.47 37.34 0.29
C ASP A 633 -4.54 38.29 -0.29
N PRO A 634 -5.49 37.78 -1.10
CA PRO A 634 -6.43 38.61 -1.87
C PRO A 634 -7.34 39.46 -0.98
N GLY A 635 -7.68 38.95 0.22
CA GLY A 635 -8.39 39.69 1.27
C GLY A 635 -7.53 40.70 2.05
N HIS A 636 -6.32 41.05 1.57
CA HIS A 636 -5.48 42.04 2.22
C HIS A 636 -6.07 43.45 2.14
N ASP A 637 -6.47 43.97 3.30
CA ASP A 637 -7.07 45.29 3.44
C ASP A 637 -6.02 46.39 3.74
N THR A 638 -6.14 47.52 3.03
CA THR A 638 -5.38 48.75 3.37
C THR A 638 -6.36 49.89 3.66
N ALA A 639 -6.02 51.15 3.33
CA ALA A 639 -6.98 52.26 3.35
C ALA A 639 -8.00 52.22 2.18
N ARG A 640 -8.05 51.08 1.48
CA ARG A 640 -8.93 50.72 0.35
C ARG A 640 -9.36 49.27 0.61
N GLU A 641 -10.64 48.98 0.36
CA GLU A 641 -11.26 47.65 0.52
C GLU A 641 -10.62 46.63 -0.45
N ASP A 642 -10.25 45.45 0.07
CA ASP A 642 -9.90 44.23 -0.67
C ASP A 642 -8.93 44.49 -1.84
N VAL A 643 -7.79 45.12 -1.54
CA VAL A 643 -6.78 45.43 -2.57
C VAL A 643 -5.95 44.21 -2.96
N GLY A 644 -5.85 43.23 -2.07
CA GLY A 644 -5.00 42.07 -2.24
C GLY A 644 -3.51 42.37 -2.09
N ARG A 645 -2.73 41.32 -1.90
CA ARG A 645 -1.28 41.36 -1.71
C ARG A 645 -0.71 40.02 -2.14
N VAL A 646 0.47 40.04 -2.73
CA VAL A 646 1.31 38.85 -2.88
C VAL A 646 2.57 39.00 -2.04
N GLN A 647 2.95 37.92 -1.37
CA GLN A 647 4.14 37.80 -0.54
C GLN A 647 5.01 36.68 -1.07
N LEU A 648 6.31 36.89 -1.02
CA LEU A 648 7.32 35.86 -1.27
C LEU A 648 8.10 35.65 0.01
N TYR A 649 8.30 34.39 0.37
CA TYR A 649 9.17 33.96 1.45
C TYR A 649 10.29 33.16 0.81
N LEU A 650 11.54 33.61 0.98
CA LEU A 650 12.66 32.89 0.40
C LEU A 650 12.94 31.62 1.21
N GLY A 651 13.23 30.53 0.52
CA GLY A 651 13.63 29.27 1.14
C GLY A 651 14.95 29.41 1.92
N SER A 652 15.24 28.49 2.84
CA SER A 652 16.52 28.51 3.55
C SER A 652 16.82 27.20 4.31
N PRO A 653 18.08 26.93 4.70
CA PRO A 653 18.49 25.74 5.50
C PRO A 653 17.80 25.50 6.85
N THR A 654 16.85 26.35 7.23
CA THR A 654 16.05 26.23 8.45
C THR A 654 14.55 26.41 8.18
N GLY A 655 14.14 26.23 6.93
CA GLY A 655 12.87 26.70 6.38
C GLY A 655 12.85 28.23 6.16
N PRO A 656 11.78 28.78 5.57
CA PRO A 656 11.70 30.19 5.22
C PRO A 656 11.75 31.16 6.42
N GLY A 657 12.03 32.43 6.12
CA GLY A 657 11.98 33.51 7.12
C GLY A 657 10.59 33.68 7.76
N GLY A 658 10.56 34.13 9.02
CA GLY A 658 9.30 34.52 9.69
C GLY A 658 8.69 35.84 9.19
N THR A 659 9.27 36.44 8.14
CA THR A 659 8.85 37.69 7.49
C THR A 659 9.11 37.57 5.99
N PRO A 660 8.21 38.07 5.12
CA PRO A 660 8.39 37.96 3.68
C PRO A 660 9.52 38.86 3.19
N ASP A 661 10.32 38.34 2.28
CA ASP A 661 11.50 38.97 1.70
C ASP A 661 11.13 39.89 0.53
N TRP A 662 10.07 39.54 -0.20
CA TRP A 662 9.43 40.39 -1.18
C TRP A 662 7.91 40.46 -0.96
N MET A 663 7.33 41.62 -1.30
CA MET A 663 5.91 41.88 -1.12
C MET A 663 5.44 42.97 -2.08
N VAL A 664 4.35 42.70 -2.80
CA VAL A 664 3.61 43.70 -3.58
C VAL A 664 2.15 43.71 -3.13
N VAL A 665 1.63 44.91 -2.87
CA VAL A 665 0.23 45.13 -2.52
C VAL A 665 -0.49 45.65 -3.75
N GLY A 666 -1.67 45.09 -4.05
CA GLY A 666 -2.51 45.52 -5.16
C GLY A 666 -2.93 46.97 -5.06
N THR A 667 -3.34 47.55 -6.19
CA THR A 667 -3.68 48.99 -6.27
C THR A 667 -5.14 49.27 -6.59
N LEU A 668 -5.88 48.29 -7.10
CA LEU A 668 -7.31 48.40 -7.35
C LEU A 668 -8.10 48.11 -6.07
N THR A 669 -9.22 48.80 -5.88
CA THR A 669 -10.16 48.51 -4.78
C THR A 669 -11.06 47.34 -5.21
N LYS A 670 -11.12 46.27 -4.42
CA LYS A 670 -11.70 44.97 -4.83
C LYS A 670 -11.01 44.40 -6.05
N GLY A 671 -9.68 44.58 -6.09
CA GLY A 671 -8.82 43.94 -7.08
C GLY A 671 -8.64 42.47 -6.75
N GLU A 672 -8.53 42.15 -5.46
CA GLU A 672 -8.19 40.81 -4.97
C GLU A 672 -6.87 40.33 -5.60
N PHE A 673 -5.87 41.22 -5.68
CA PHE A 673 -4.54 40.90 -6.22
C PHE A 673 -3.89 39.76 -5.43
N GLY A 674 -3.59 38.66 -6.11
CA GLY A 674 -3.27 37.37 -5.49
C GLY A 674 -4.48 36.43 -5.32
N SER A 675 -5.56 36.62 -6.10
CA SER A 675 -6.75 35.74 -6.14
C SER A 675 -6.45 34.34 -6.68
N SER A 676 -5.35 34.22 -7.42
CA SER A 676 -4.66 32.98 -7.78
C SER A 676 -3.18 33.35 -7.96
N VAL A 677 -2.28 32.49 -7.49
CA VAL A 677 -0.82 32.65 -7.65
C VAL A 677 -0.23 31.31 -8.05
N ALA A 678 0.76 31.34 -8.94
CA ALA A 678 1.52 30.16 -9.33
C ALA A 678 2.94 30.57 -9.75
N GLY A 679 3.88 29.63 -9.71
CA GLY A 679 5.07 29.71 -10.56
C GLY A 679 4.63 29.79 -12.03
N ALA A 680 5.20 30.74 -12.77
CA ALA A 680 5.01 30.85 -14.22
C ALA A 680 5.99 29.97 -15.01
N GLY A 681 7.00 29.40 -14.33
CA GLY A 681 8.24 28.92 -14.96
C GLY A 681 9.16 30.10 -15.29
N ASP A 682 10.20 29.87 -16.09
CA ASP A 682 11.01 30.95 -16.68
C ASP A 682 10.41 31.34 -18.04
N VAL A 683 9.60 32.40 -18.06
CA VAL A 683 8.89 32.82 -19.29
C VAL A 683 9.79 33.63 -20.23
N ASN A 684 11.04 33.90 -19.81
CA ASN A 684 11.93 34.87 -20.44
C ASN A 684 13.32 34.30 -20.83
N GLY A 685 13.70 33.13 -20.28
CA GLY A 685 14.94 32.40 -20.51
C GLY A 685 16.17 33.01 -19.81
N ASP A 686 16.01 33.73 -18.70
CA ASP A 686 17.13 34.30 -17.93
C ASP A 686 17.61 33.45 -16.74
N GLY A 687 16.93 32.34 -16.46
CA GLY A 687 17.34 31.32 -15.50
C GLY A 687 16.88 31.56 -14.06
N PHE A 688 15.89 32.42 -13.84
CA PHE A 688 15.20 32.57 -12.56
C PHE A 688 13.73 32.19 -12.71
N ALA A 689 13.13 31.61 -11.67
CA ALA A 689 11.70 31.33 -11.71
C ALA A 689 10.89 32.64 -11.69
N ASP A 690 9.90 32.74 -12.56
CA ASP A 690 8.97 33.87 -12.62
C ASP A 690 7.65 33.49 -11.92
N VAL A 691 6.90 34.49 -11.46
CA VAL A 691 5.62 34.27 -10.74
C VAL A 691 4.47 34.92 -11.49
N ILE A 692 3.43 34.14 -11.78
CA ILE A 692 2.17 34.64 -12.32
C ILE A 692 1.17 34.91 -11.18
N VAL A 693 0.48 36.06 -11.28
CA VAL A 693 -0.47 36.55 -10.29
C VAL A 693 -1.77 36.95 -10.98
N GLY A 694 -2.88 36.37 -10.53
CA GLY A 694 -4.23 36.79 -10.83
C GLY A 694 -4.68 37.99 -9.99
N GLU A 695 -5.43 38.89 -10.61
CA GLU A 695 -6.21 39.95 -9.96
C GLU A 695 -7.59 39.91 -10.61
N GLU A 696 -8.48 39.04 -10.13
CA GLU A 696 -9.74 38.73 -10.82
C GLU A 696 -10.69 39.93 -10.95
N HIS A 697 -10.54 40.92 -10.06
CA HIS A 697 -11.19 42.24 -10.05
C HIS A 697 -12.63 42.22 -10.59
N LEU A 698 -13.55 41.71 -9.78
CA LEU A 698 -15.00 41.78 -10.05
C LEU A 698 -15.52 43.24 -10.14
N GLY A 699 -14.83 44.17 -9.46
CA GLY A 699 -15.22 45.58 -9.39
C GLY A 699 -16.61 45.79 -8.77
N ASN A 700 -17.14 47.01 -8.86
CA ASN A 700 -18.50 47.26 -8.38
C ASN A 700 -19.54 46.75 -9.40
N LEU A 701 -20.40 45.85 -8.94
CA LEU A 701 -21.48 45.18 -9.70
C LEU A 701 -21.00 44.18 -10.78
N GLY A 702 -19.82 43.57 -10.64
CA GLY A 702 -19.34 42.54 -11.58
C GLY A 702 -18.89 43.11 -12.93
N ASN A 703 -18.38 44.35 -12.96
CA ASN A 703 -17.96 45.06 -14.17
C ASN A 703 -16.47 45.45 -14.16
N GLY A 704 -15.69 44.90 -13.23
CA GLY A 704 -14.25 45.10 -13.24
C GLY A 704 -13.60 44.34 -14.42
N LEU A 705 -12.41 44.81 -14.79
CA LEU A 705 -11.54 44.12 -15.73
C LEU A 705 -10.50 43.38 -14.89
N GLY A 706 -10.61 42.06 -14.87
CA GLY A 706 -9.63 41.18 -14.27
C GLY A 706 -8.31 41.19 -15.05
N ARG A 707 -7.21 40.83 -14.38
CA ARG A 707 -5.85 40.91 -14.91
C ARG A 707 -5.00 39.71 -14.52
N ALA A 708 -3.99 39.45 -15.33
CA ALA A 708 -2.86 38.60 -14.98
C ALA A 708 -1.56 39.42 -15.07
N TYR A 709 -0.63 39.14 -14.16
CA TYR A 709 0.68 39.78 -14.06
C TYR A 709 1.76 38.70 -14.02
N VAL A 710 2.92 38.94 -14.65
CA VAL A 710 4.13 38.15 -14.39
C VAL A 710 5.22 39.04 -13.82
N PHE A 711 5.77 38.61 -12.69
CA PHE A 711 6.93 39.19 -12.03
C PHE A 711 8.13 38.30 -12.32
N LEU A 712 9.17 38.88 -12.93
CA LEU A 712 10.35 38.10 -13.24
C LEU A 712 11.23 37.90 -12.01
N GLY A 713 11.81 36.71 -11.91
CA GLY A 713 12.88 36.40 -10.98
C GLY A 713 14.15 37.20 -11.28
N SER A 714 15.11 37.17 -10.35
CA SER A 714 16.45 37.71 -10.55
C SER A 714 17.35 37.33 -9.36
N ALA A 715 18.67 37.51 -9.49
CA ALA A 715 19.64 37.33 -8.39
C ALA A 715 19.44 38.18 -7.11
N GLY A 716 18.31 38.91 -6.99
CA GLY A 716 17.85 39.58 -5.77
C GLY A 716 16.37 39.31 -5.46
N GLY A 717 15.82 38.21 -5.96
CA GLY A 717 14.40 37.86 -5.94
C GLY A 717 13.57 38.64 -6.97
N LEU A 718 12.24 38.55 -6.83
CA LEU A 718 11.29 39.20 -7.74
C LEU A 718 11.48 40.73 -7.80
N ASN A 719 11.25 41.30 -8.98
CA ASN A 719 11.11 42.75 -9.10
C ASN A 719 9.75 43.22 -8.52
N SER A 720 9.70 44.38 -7.87
CA SER A 720 8.43 44.97 -7.37
C SER A 720 7.55 45.57 -8.47
N SER A 721 8.04 45.63 -9.70
CA SER A 721 7.27 45.98 -10.90
C SER A 721 7.08 44.73 -11.77
N PRO A 722 5.85 44.41 -12.22
CA PRO A 722 5.62 43.29 -13.13
C PRO A 722 6.27 43.59 -14.49
N ALA A 723 6.87 42.58 -15.11
CA ALA A 723 7.44 42.70 -16.45
C ALA A 723 6.38 42.55 -17.54
N TRP A 724 5.35 41.73 -17.27
CA TRP A 724 4.21 41.53 -18.13
C TRP A 724 2.90 41.73 -17.35
N MET A 725 1.89 42.27 -18.02
CA MET A 725 0.54 42.37 -17.52
C MET A 725 -0.43 42.40 -18.70
N VAL A 726 -1.52 41.65 -18.61
CA VAL A 726 -2.66 41.73 -19.54
C VAL A 726 -3.95 41.87 -18.75
N GLU A 727 -4.87 42.65 -19.32
CA GLU A 727 -6.20 42.97 -18.79
C GLU A 727 -7.26 42.40 -19.74
N SER A 728 -8.35 41.86 -19.18
CA SER A 728 -9.47 41.26 -19.94
C SER A 728 -9.95 42.13 -21.10
N GLU A 729 -10.39 41.53 -22.22
CA GLU A 729 -11.18 42.22 -23.24
C GLU A 729 -12.66 42.37 -22.87
N GLN A 730 -13.15 41.60 -21.89
CA GLN A 730 -14.55 41.59 -21.43
C GLN A 730 -14.65 41.95 -19.93
N PRO A 731 -15.31 43.07 -19.56
CA PRO A 731 -15.65 43.36 -18.17
C PRO A 731 -16.53 42.27 -17.57
N GLY A 732 -16.21 41.83 -16.34
CA GLY A 732 -17.01 40.82 -15.62
C GLY A 732 -16.76 39.36 -16.01
N SER A 733 -15.85 39.07 -16.95
CA SER A 733 -15.47 37.69 -17.32
C SER A 733 -14.63 36.97 -16.26
N VAL A 734 -14.16 37.71 -15.24
CA VAL A 734 -13.32 37.23 -14.14
C VAL A 734 -11.98 36.67 -14.65
N TYR A 735 -11.38 37.39 -15.61
CA TYR A 735 -10.07 37.10 -16.17
C TYR A 735 -8.97 37.15 -15.10
N GLY A 736 -8.13 36.12 -15.02
CA GLY A 736 -7.15 35.98 -13.94
C GLY A 736 -7.76 35.46 -12.64
N ARG A 737 -8.96 34.88 -12.67
CA ARG A 737 -9.53 34.06 -11.59
C ARG A 737 -8.59 32.92 -11.22
N THR A 738 -8.21 32.17 -12.24
CA THR A 738 -7.30 31.04 -12.18
C THR A 738 -6.17 31.35 -13.16
N VAL A 739 -4.94 31.37 -12.66
CA VAL A 739 -3.72 31.43 -13.46
C VAL A 739 -2.89 30.18 -13.16
N SER A 740 -2.20 29.67 -14.17
CA SER A 740 -1.30 28.54 -14.03
C SER A 740 -0.20 28.64 -15.08
N SER A 741 0.93 27.97 -14.88
CA SER A 741 1.81 27.66 -16.00
C SER A 741 1.09 26.69 -16.95
N ALA A 742 1.42 26.74 -18.24
CA ALA A 742 1.01 25.71 -19.19
C ALA A 742 2.10 24.64 -19.39
N GLY A 743 3.28 24.80 -18.77
CA GLY A 743 4.51 24.18 -19.25
C GLY A 743 5.04 24.91 -20.48
N ASP A 744 5.80 24.20 -21.32
CA ASP A 744 6.22 24.66 -22.66
C ASP A 744 5.40 23.86 -23.68
N VAL A 745 4.27 24.42 -24.13
CA VAL A 745 3.28 23.65 -24.94
C VAL A 745 3.60 23.68 -26.43
N ASN A 746 4.65 24.40 -26.83
CA ASN A 746 5.13 24.47 -28.21
C ASN A 746 6.60 24.00 -28.40
N ALA A 747 7.26 23.60 -27.31
CA ALA A 747 8.66 23.18 -27.23
C ALA A 747 9.66 24.24 -27.75
N ASP A 748 9.40 25.54 -27.51
CA ASP A 748 10.29 26.64 -27.94
C ASP A 748 11.32 27.10 -26.89
N GLY A 749 11.25 26.54 -25.68
CA GLY A 749 12.23 26.68 -24.61
C GLY A 749 11.94 27.81 -23.61
N PHE A 750 10.72 28.34 -23.61
CA PHE A 750 10.25 29.35 -22.66
C PHE A 750 8.97 28.84 -22.01
N ALA A 751 8.80 29.10 -20.71
CA ALA A 751 7.58 28.70 -20.04
C ALA A 751 6.38 29.54 -20.52
N ASP A 752 5.28 28.85 -20.80
CA ASP A 752 4.02 29.43 -21.22
C ASP A 752 3.06 29.53 -20.03
N VAL A 753 2.03 30.38 -20.16
CA VAL A 753 1.04 30.56 -19.09
C VAL A 753 -0.39 30.46 -19.60
N LEU A 754 -1.23 29.84 -18.78
CA LEU A 754 -2.67 29.84 -18.91
C LEU A 754 -3.28 30.95 -18.04
N VAL A 755 -4.25 31.65 -18.61
CA VAL A 755 -5.15 32.53 -17.85
C VAL A 755 -6.59 32.14 -18.17
N ALA A 756 -7.40 31.91 -17.14
CA ALA A 756 -8.84 31.69 -17.31
C ALA A 756 -9.65 32.97 -17.14
N ALA A 757 -10.80 32.99 -17.80
CA ALA A 757 -11.93 33.88 -17.57
C ALA A 757 -13.22 33.04 -17.49
N PRO A 758 -13.51 32.38 -16.35
CA PRO A 758 -14.58 31.37 -16.27
C PRO A 758 -15.99 31.92 -16.51
N TRP A 759 -16.21 33.24 -16.44
CA TRP A 759 -17.50 33.87 -16.74
C TRP A 759 -17.51 34.62 -18.08
N TYR A 760 -16.60 34.29 -19.00
CA TYR A 760 -16.63 34.80 -20.38
C TYR A 760 -17.92 34.43 -21.10
N GLU A 761 -18.39 35.31 -21.99
CA GLU A 761 -19.64 35.13 -22.76
C GLU A 761 -19.45 35.54 -24.24
N ASN A 762 -19.66 34.59 -25.17
CA ASN A 762 -19.51 34.76 -26.62
C ASN A 762 -20.74 34.25 -27.40
N GLY A 763 -21.88 34.16 -26.73
CA GLY A 763 -23.14 33.70 -27.33
C GLY A 763 -23.92 32.78 -26.40
N ASN A 764 -23.22 32.09 -25.50
CA ASN A 764 -23.80 31.35 -24.39
C ASN A 764 -23.54 32.08 -23.06
N PHE A 765 -24.27 31.69 -22.01
CA PHE A 765 -24.17 32.31 -20.69
C PHE A 765 -23.03 31.68 -19.89
N ARG A 766 -22.03 32.49 -19.54
CA ARG A 766 -20.82 32.10 -18.78
C ARG A 766 -20.24 30.75 -19.26
N GLU A 767 -19.99 30.66 -20.56
CA GLU A 767 -19.39 29.47 -21.18
C GLU A 767 -17.93 29.28 -20.77
N GLY A 768 -17.27 30.36 -20.33
CA GLY A 768 -15.90 30.37 -19.87
C GLY A 768 -14.90 30.32 -21.01
N LYS A 769 -13.69 30.85 -20.76
CA LYS A 769 -12.63 30.93 -21.76
C LYS A 769 -11.26 30.81 -21.13
N VAL A 770 -10.38 30.09 -21.80
CA VAL A 770 -8.96 29.93 -21.42
C VAL A 770 -8.08 30.51 -22.52
N TYR A 771 -7.00 31.17 -22.13
CA TYR A 771 -6.05 31.84 -23.01
C TYR A 771 -4.65 31.31 -22.72
N LEU A 772 -3.93 30.93 -23.78
CA LEU A 772 -2.52 30.57 -23.73
C LEU A 772 -1.67 31.78 -24.16
N TYR A 773 -0.67 32.15 -23.37
CA TYR A 773 0.37 33.10 -23.76
C TYR A 773 1.71 32.40 -23.82
N LEU A 774 2.33 32.44 -25.00
CA LEU A 774 3.63 31.82 -25.20
C LEU A 774 4.76 32.69 -24.63
N GLY A 775 5.75 32.02 -24.05
CA GLY A 775 7.03 32.59 -23.61
C GLY A 775 7.89 33.08 -24.77
N SER A 776 8.96 33.81 -24.46
CA SER A 776 9.99 34.21 -25.45
C SER A 776 11.21 34.86 -24.78
N PRO A 777 12.33 35.10 -25.48
CA PRO A 777 13.46 35.89 -24.96
C PRO A 777 13.14 37.35 -24.58
N ALA A 778 11.90 37.80 -24.81
CA ALA A 778 11.38 39.09 -24.42
C ALA A 778 10.30 39.00 -23.31
N GLY A 779 10.12 37.82 -22.72
CA GLY A 779 8.96 37.46 -21.91
C GLY A 779 7.71 37.17 -22.75
N LEU A 780 6.59 37.00 -22.07
CA LEU A 780 5.28 36.70 -22.67
C LEU A 780 4.81 37.77 -23.67
N SER A 781 4.13 37.32 -24.73
CA SER A 781 3.45 38.21 -25.67
C SER A 781 2.24 38.93 -25.04
N GLN A 782 1.91 40.12 -25.53
CA GLN A 782 0.68 40.85 -25.16
C GLN A 782 -0.57 40.36 -25.91
N THR A 783 -0.44 39.32 -26.74
CA THR A 783 -1.55 38.65 -27.44
C THR A 783 -1.44 37.16 -27.19
N SER A 784 -2.57 36.51 -26.84
CA SER A 784 -2.61 35.06 -26.70
C SER A 784 -2.33 34.37 -28.03
N ALA A 785 -1.69 33.20 -27.96
CA ALA A 785 -1.42 32.34 -29.12
C ALA A 785 -2.61 31.43 -29.44
N TRP A 786 -3.28 30.95 -28.40
CA TRP A 786 -4.43 30.03 -28.50
C TRP A 786 -5.52 30.41 -27.48
N THR A 787 -6.76 30.03 -27.77
CA THR A 787 -7.90 30.14 -26.83
C THR A 787 -8.92 29.03 -27.04
N ALA A 788 -9.50 28.50 -25.98
CA ALA A 788 -10.69 27.63 -26.03
C ALA A 788 -11.84 28.18 -25.18
N GLU A 789 -13.06 27.80 -25.59
CA GLU A 789 -14.35 28.10 -24.97
C GLU A 789 -15.14 26.78 -24.93
N SER A 790 -15.98 26.54 -23.91
CA SER A 790 -16.79 25.30 -23.87
C SER A 790 -17.88 25.25 -24.94
N ASN A 791 -18.21 26.40 -25.55
CA ASN A 791 -19.27 26.58 -26.55
C ASN A 791 -20.69 26.18 -26.07
N ILE A 792 -20.88 25.93 -24.77
CA ILE A 792 -22.17 25.72 -24.12
C ILE A 792 -22.27 26.57 -22.85
N GLY A 793 -23.47 26.87 -22.39
CA GLY A 793 -23.64 27.65 -21.15
C GLY A 793 -25.12 27.89 -20.84
N VAL A 794 -25.57 27.39 -19.69
CA VAL A 794 -26.98 27.38 -19.29
C VAL A 794 -27.18 28.24 -18.05
N GLU A 795 -28.21 29.09 -18.07
CA GLU A 795 -28.63 29.89 -16.93
C GLU A 795 -29.18 28.99 -15.79
N PRO A 796 -28.83 29.24 -14.51
CA PRO A 796 -28.34 30.53 -13.99
C PRO A 796 -26.84 30.57 -13.63
N PHE A 797 -26.06 29.50 -13.88
CA PHE A 797 -24.67 29.40 -13.42
C PHE A 797 -23.62 29.35 -14.54
N GLY A 798 -24.00 28.94 -15.75
CA GLY A 798 -23.10 28.69 -16.88
C GLY A 798 -22.20 27.49 -16.63
N THR A 799 -21.15 27.37 -17.43
CA THR A 799 -20.29 26.18 -17.46
C THR A 799 -19.00 26.30 -16.67
N SER A 800 -18.54 27.52 -16.39
CA SER A 800 -17.31 27.76 -15.61
C SER A 800 -16.07 27.06 -16.23
N PHE A 801 -15.97 27.02 -17.56
CA PHE A 801 -14.79 26.46 -18.25
C PHE A 801 -13.53 27.28 -17.91
N GLY A 802 -12.52 26.60 -17.35
CA GLY A 802 -11.32 27.24 -16.80
C GLY A 802 -11.41 27.60 -15.32
N GLU A 803 -12.42 27.13 -14.57
CA GLU A 803 -12.45 27.31 -13.11
C GLU A 803 -11.22 26.66 -12.45
N ALA A 804 -10.82 25.47 -12.93
CA ALA A 804 -9.55 24.82 -12.61
C ALA A 804 -8.67 24.70 -13.86
N LEU A 805 -7.37 24.93 -13.70
CA LEU A 805 -6.35 24.87 -14.75
C LEU A 805 -5.10 24.20 -14.20
N ALA A 806 -4.58 23.22 -14.92
CA ALA A 806 -3.23 22.70 -14.70
C ALA A 806 -2.54 22.43 -16.04
N ALA A 807 -1.22 22.62 -16.07
CA ALA A 807 -0.39 21.82 -16.98
C ALA A 807 -0.64 20.34 -16.63
N ALA A 808 -0.86 19.51 -17.64
CA ALA A 808 -1.09 18.08 -17.45
C ALA A 808 0.23 17.29 -17.50
N GLY A 809 1.30 17.89 -18.03
CA GLY A 809 2.53 17.20 -18.42
C GLY A 809 2.48 16.79 -19.90
N ASP A 810 3.34 15.90 -20.36
CA ASP A 810 3.25 15.27 -21.68
C ASP A 810 2.46 13.96 -21.54
N VAL A 811 1.13 14.03 -21.62
CA VAL A 811 0.21 12.90 -21.34
C VAL A 811 0.17 11.90 -22.50
N ASN A 812 0.75 12.26 -23.65
CA ASN A 812 0.74 11.46 -24.88
C ASN A 812 2.13 11.04 -25.39
N GLY A 813 3.21 11.51 -24.77
CA GLY A 813 4.59 11.18 -25.10
C GLY A 813 5.10 11.78 -26.42
N ASP A 814 4.49 12.86 -26.93
CA ASP A 814 4.84 13.48 -28.22
C ASP A 814 5.86 14.62 -28.13
N GLY A 815 6.18 15.06 -26.91
CA GLY A 815 7.19 16.06 -26.59
C GLY A 815 6.69 17.51 -26.53
N TYR A 816 5.37 17.74 -26.54
CA TYR A 816 4.77 19.04 -26.25
C TYR A 816 4.02 19.00 -24.91
N GLY A 817 4.08 20.07 -24.12
CA GLY A 817 3.28 20.16 -22.89
C GLY A 817 1.78 20.17 -23.17
N ASP A 818 1.03 19.32 -22.48
CA ASP A 818 -0.43 19.24 -22.53
C ASP A 818 -1.07 20.02 -21.37
N VAL A 819 -2.35 20.36 -21.51
CA VAL A 819 -3.10 21.06 -20.46
C VAL A 819 -4.45 20.41 -20.17
N ILE A 820 -4.81 20.39 -18.89
CA ILE A 820 -6.12 19.93 -18.43
C ILE A 820 -6.94 21.11 -17.88
N ILE A 821 -8.18 21.21 -18.34
CA ILE A 821 -9.10 22.31 -18.05
C ILE A 821 -10.36 21.76 -17.39
N GLY A 822 -10.64 22.22 -16.17
CA GLY A 822 -11.85 21.92 -15.43
C GLY A 822 -13.03 22.81 -15.84
N ALA A 823 -14.22 22.23 -15.93
CA ALA A 823 -15.48 22.90 -16.19
C ALA A 823 -16.57 22.34 -15.25
N PRO A 824 -16.54 22.70 -13.95
CA PRO A 824 -17.38 22.09 -12.93
C PRO A 824 -18.89 22.30 -13.09
N ARG A 825 -19.34 23.10 -14.06
CA ARG A 825 -20.77 23.29 -14.36
C ARG A 825 -21.13 22.98 -15.81
N TYR A 826 -20.33 22.13 -16.44
CA TYR A 826 -20.63 21.60 -17.77
C TYR A 826 -21.91 20.76 -17.73
N ASP A 827 -22.80 21.02 -18.70
CA ASP A 827 -24.17 20.48 -18.79
C ASP A 827 -24.33 19.64 -20.07
N GLU A 828 -24.09 18.32 -19.99
CA GLU A 828 -24.33 17.38 -21.09
C GLU A 828 -25.35 16.30 -20.70
N GLY A 829 -26.58 16.75 -20.42
CA GLY A 829 -27.75 15.90 -20.18
C GLY A 829 -28.33 16.01 -18.77
N GLN A 830 -27.49 16.25 -17.76
CA GLN A 830 -27.86 16.66 -16.41
C GLN A 830 -27.42 18.12 -16.16
N PHE A 831 -27.84 18.66 -15.02
CA PHE A 831 -27.52 20.02 -14.55
C PHE A 831 -26.31 19.97 -13.60
N ASP A 832 -25.30 20.81 -13.80
CA ASP A 832 -24.05 20.92 -13.01
C ASP A 832 -23.30 19.57 -12.87
N GLN A 833 -23.32 18.68 -13.87
CA GLN A 833 -22.59 17.39 -13.79
C GLN A 833 -21.06 17.59 -13.87
N GLY A 834 -20.62 18.61 -14.58
CA GLY A 834 -19.21 18.96 -14.72
C GLY A 834 -18.45 18.12 -15.75
N ALA A 835 -17.28 18.60 -16.14
CA ALA A 835 -16.37 17.92 -17.06
C ALA A 835 -14.92 18.38 -16.88
N ALA A 836 -13.98 17.53 -17.31
CA ALA A 836 -12.56 17.85 -17.47
C ALA A 836 -12.14 17.60 -18.93
N PHE A 837 -11.32 18.50 -19.48
CA PHE A 837 -10.91 18.49 -20.89
C PHE A 837 -9.39 18.50 -20.99
N LEU A 838 -8.81 17.52 -21.68
CA LEU A 838 -7.38 17.48 -21.99
C LEU A 838 -7.15 17.99 -23.41
N TYR A 839 -6.21 18.92 -23.57
CA TYR A 839 -5.77 19.45 -24.86
C TYR A 839 -4.28 19.16 -25.04
N PHE A 840 -3.93 18.52 -26.16
CA PHE A 840 -2.54 18.22 -26.47
C PHE A 840 -1.77 19.45 -26.97
N GLY A 841 -0.48 19.51 -26.63
CA GLY A 841 0.47 20.48 -27.16
C GLY A 841 0.79 20.29 -28.65
N THR A 842 1.34 21.33 -29.30
CA THR A 842 1.72 21.31 -30.72
C THR A 842 2.76 22.41 -31.02
N PRO A 843 3.50 22.37 -32.14
CA PRO A 843 4.46 23.43 -32.52
C PRO A 843 3.90 24.86 -32.62
N ASP A 844 2.58 25.02 -32.74
CA ASP A 844 1.90 26.32 -32.86
C ASP A 844 1.17 26.73 -31.55
N GLY A 845 1.34 25.97 -30.46
CA GLY A 845 0.56 26.07 -29.21
C GLY A 845 -0.36 24.86 -29.04
N LEU A 846 -1.45 24.99 -28.29
CA LEU A 846 -2.38 23.85 -28.05
C LEU A 846 -3.23 23.47 -29.28
N ALA A 847 -3.68 22.20 -29.33
CA ALA A 847 -4.57 21.68 -30.35
C ALA A 847 -5.95 22.41 -30.38
N GLU A 848 -6.60 22.50 -31.55
CA GLU A 848 -7.91 23.17 -31.70
C GLU A 848 -9.08 22.44 -31.01
N ASN A 849 -8.94 21.14 -30.71
CA ASN A 849 -9.99 20.30 -30.12
C ASN A 849 -9.40 19.51 -28.94
N PRO A 850 -10.20 19.22 -27.89
CA PRO A 850 -9.75 18.37 -26.80
C PRO A 850 -9.48 16.95 -27.31
N ALA A 851 -8.39 16.36 -26.83
CA ALA A 851 -8.01 14.97 -27.11
C ALA A 851 -8.83 13.98 -26.28
N TRP A 852 -9.14 14.35 -25.03
CA TRP A 852 -9.92 13.56 -24.09
C TRP A 852 -10.88 14.46 -23.31
N ILE A 853 -12.06 13.92 -22.99
CA ILE A 853 -13.09 14.60 -22.20
C ILE A 853 -13.67 13.58 -21.22
N LEU A 854 -13.59 13.88 -19.93
CA LEU A 854 -14.32 13.17 -18.88
C LEU A 854 -15.52 14.03 -18.46
N VAL A 855 -16.68 13.41 -18.33
CA VAL A 855 -17.95 14.11 -18.03
C VAL A 855 -18.61 13.44 -16.83
N GLY A 856 -19.06 14.24 -15.86
CA GLY A 856 -19.77 13.74 -14.68
C GLY A 856 -21.10 13.07 -15.02
N VAL A 857 -21.54 12.15 -14.15
CA VAL A 857 -22.61 11.18 -14.46
C VAL A 857 -23.98 11.66 -13.98
N TRP A 858 -24.03 12.37 -12.85
CA TRP A 858 -25.26 12.80 -12.18
C TRP A 858 -25.32 14.32 -12.00
N SER A 859 -26.50 14.79 -11.62
CA SER A 859 -26.76 16.23 -11.51
C SER A 859 -26.10 16.82 -10.26
N SER A 860 -25.34 17.88 -10.47
CA SER A 860 -24.58 18.63 -9.47
C SER A 860 -23.30 17.98 -8.96
N ASP A 861 -22.78 16.93 -9.60
CA ASP A 861 -21.51 16.27 -9.26
C ASP A 861 -20.30 17.22 -9.33
N GLN A 862 -20.34 18.17 -10.26
CA GLN A 862 -19.31 19.18 -10.56
C GLN A 862 -17.90 18.59 -10.82
N LEU A 863 -17.84 17.51 -11.58
CA LEU A 863 -16.57 16.92 -12.05
C LEU A 863 -15.68 17.97 -12.73
N GLY A 864 -14.37 17.94 -12.44
CA GLY A 864 -13.44 18.97 -12.89
C GLY A 864 -13.49 20.25 -12.05
N SER A 865 -13.97 20.20 -10.80
CA SER A 865 -13.82 21.31 -9.84
C SER A 865 -12.37 21.54 -9.42
N SER A 866 -11.54 20.52 -9.55
CA SER A 866 -10.09 20.58 -9.49
C SER A 866 -9.52 19.62 -10.52
N VAL A 867 -8.35 19.96 -11.02
CA VAL A 867 -7.54 19.12 -11.91
C VAL A 867 -6.08 19.36 -11.56
N ALA A 868 -5.26 18.32 -11.64
CA ALA A 868 -3.83 18.39 -11.50
C ALA A 868 -3.18 17.40 -12.48
N SER A 869 -1.96 17.67 -12.91
CA SER A 869 -1.07 16.57 -13.24
C SER A 869 -0.83 15.79 -11.94
N ALA A 870 -0.95 14.47 -12.00
CA ALA A 870 -0.38 13.62 -10.96
C ALA A 870 1.14 13.49 -11.16
N GLY A 871 1.69 14.06 -12.24
CA GLY A 871 2.95 13.64 -12.83
C GLY A 871 2.79 12.28 -13.48
N ASP A 872 3.84 11.84 -14.14
CA ASP A 872 4.20 10.44 -14.33
C ASP A 872 4.09 9.72 -12.93
N ILE A 873 2.95 9.21 -12.45
CA ILE A 873 2.76 8.52 -11.13
C ILE A 873 2.62 7.00 -11.28
N ASN A 874 2.06 6.54 -12.40
CA ASN A 874 2.44 5.24 -12.94
C ASN A 874 3.70 5.32 -13.82
N ARG A 875 4.38 6.51 -13.76
CA ARG A 875 5.52 7.13 -14.47
C ARG A 875 5.80 6.68 -15.91
N ASP A 876 4.72 6.50 -16.62
CA ASP A 876 4.54 5.90 -17.91
C ASP A 876 5.57 6.31 -19.02
N GLY A 877 6.28 7.43 -18.84
CA GLY A 877 6.80 8.25 -19.94
C GLY A 877 5.66 9.04 -20.60
N TYR A 878 4.54 9.18 -19.90
CA TYR A 878 3.30 9.83 -20.26
C TYR A 878 2.69 10.33 -18.95
N ASP A 879 2.73 11.64 -18.70
CA ASP A 879 2.27 12.18 -17.43
C ASP A 879 0.79 11.85 -17.16
N ASP A 880 0.46 11.53 -15.91
CA ASP A 880 -0.89 11.15 -15.50
C ASP A 880 -1.67 12.36 -14.97
N ILE A 881 -3.00 12.23 -14.88
CA ILE A 881 -3.90 13.31 -14.47
C ILE A 881 -4.87 12.89 -13.37
N ALA A 882 -5.13 13.80 -12.43
CA ALA A 882 -6.11 13.63 -11.37
C ALA A 882 -7.23 14.67 -11.48
N VAL A 883 -8.48 14.24 -11.24
CA VAL A 883 -9.70 15.05 -11.45
C VAL A 883 -10.62 14.98 -10.22
N GLY A 884 -11.06 16.12 -9.72
CA GLY A 884 -11.94 16.22 -8.55
C GLY A 884 -13.43 16.41 -8.90
N THR A 885 -14.29 15.65 -8.21
CA THR A 885 -15.75 15.64 -8.33
C THR A 885 -16.38 15.80 -6.94
N PRO A 886 -16.56 17.03 -6.43
CA PRO A 886 -16.81 17.29 -5.00
C PRO A 886 -18.25 17.01 -4.51
N PHE A 887 -19.16 16.54 -5.36
CA PHE A 887 -20.59 16.48 -5.03
C PHE A 887 -21.35 15.26 -5.56
N ILE A 888 -20.66 14.16 -5.87
CA ILE A 888 -21.25 12.99 -6.53
C ILE A 888 -22.50 12.48 -5.79
N ASP A 889 -23.67 12.48 -6.45
CA ASP A 889 -24.97 12.19 -5.79
C ASP A 889 -25.31 10.68 -5.80
N TYR A 890 -25.16 10.03 -4.64
CA TYR A 890 -25.49 8.62 -4.49
C TYR A 890 -27.02 8.42 -4.44
N TYR A 891 -27.61 7.87 -5.50
CA TYR A 891 -29.06 7.80 -5.65
C TYR A 891 -29.76 6.84 -4.66
N ASN A 892 -30.15 7.38 -3.49
CA ASN A 892 -31.11 6.78 -2.58
C ASN A 892 -32.47 7.47 -2.75
N PRO A 893 -33.58 6.76 -3.06
CA PRO A 893 -34.88 7.40 -3.36
C PRO A 893 -35.58 8.12 -2.19
N TYR A 894 -34.91 8.31 -1.04
CA TYR A 894 -35.44 9.03 0.12
C TYR A 894 -34.53 10.13 0.72
N LEU A 895 -33.26 10.24 0.32
CA LEU A 895 -32.35 11.35 0.69
C LEU A 895 -31.35 11.59 -0.46
N VAL A 896 -31.02 12.86 -0.71
CA VAL A 896 -29.96 13.28 -1.65
C VAL A 896 -28.67 13.35 -0.82
N GLU A 897 -27.67 12.53 -1.17
CA GLU A 897 -26.40 12.42 -0.44
C GLU A 897 -25.25 12.64 -1.42
N ARG A 898 -24.61 13.82 -1.30
CA ARG A 898 -23.45 14.23 -2.11
C ARG A 898 -22.17 13.87 -1.38
N ALA A 899 -21.33 13.04 -1.98
CA ALA A 899 -19.97 12.75 -1.50
C ALA A 899 -18.93 13.48 -2.37
N GLY A 900 -17.74 13.71 -1.83
CA GLY A 900 -16.60 14.17 -2.63
C GLY A 900 -15.86 12.98 -3.24
N GLN A 901 -15.34 13.12 -4.45
CA GLN A 901 -14.52 12.11 -5.12
C GLN A 901 -13.29 12.76 -5.76
N VAL A 902 -12.18 12.02 -5.86
CA VAL A 902 -11.04 12.30 -6.75
C VAL A 902 -10.75 11.04 -7.56
N THR A 903 -10.51 11.18 -8.87
CA THR A 903 -10.15 10.08 -9.77
C THR A 903 -8.78 10.32 -10.40
N LEU A 904 -7.95 9.28 -10.47
CA LEU A 904 -6.67 9.27 -11.19
C LEU A 904 -6.87 8.56 -12.54
N HIS A 905 -6.32 9.12 -13.61
CA HIS A 905 -6.35 8.55 -14.96
C HIS A 905 -4.93 8.55 -15.55
N LEU A 906 -4.50 7.37 -15.99
CA LEU A 906 -3.13 7.17 -16.45
C LEU A 906 -2.94 7.58 -17.91
N GLY A 907 -1.79 8.15 -18.24
CA GLY A 907 -1.37 8.62 -19.56
C GLY A 907 -1.21 7.50 -20.58
N SER A 908 -1.18 7.85 -21.88
CA SER A 908 -0.85 6.93 -22.96
C SER A 908 -0.67 7.64 -24.30
N GLU A 909 -0.06 6.98 -25.30
CA GLU A 909 0.07 7.45 -26.70
C GLU A 909 -1.28 7.85 -27.35
N SER A 910 -2.41 7.41 -26.78
CA SER A 910 -3.76 7.75 -27.22
C SER A 910 -4.50 8.76 -26.31
N GLY A 911 -3.83 9.32 -25.31
CA GLY A 911 -4.44 10.03 -24.19
C GLY A 911 -4.93 9.09 -23.08
N PRO A 912 -5.42 9.64 -21.96
CA PRO A 912 -5.69 8.85 -20.76
C PRO A 912 -6.95 8.00 -20.87
N SER A 913 -7.04 6.95 -20.05
CA SER A 913 -8.21 6.06 -20.04
C SER A 913 -9.48 6.80 -19.59
N PRO A 914 -10.65 6.57 -20.24
CA PRO A 914 -11.94 7.03 -19.73
C PRO A 914 -12.31 6.41 -18.38
N GLU A 915 -11.79 5.21 -18.09
CA GLU A 915 -11.91 4.55 -16.79
C GLU A 915 -10.78 5.04 -15.88
N SER A 916 -11.14 5.40 -14.64
CA SER A 916 -10.18 5.85 -13.62
C SER A 916 -9.39 4.67 -13.06
N ALA A 917 -8.07 4.78 -13.04
CA ALA A 917 -7.16 3.76 -12.50
C ALA A 917 -7.17 3.70 -10.97
N TRP A 918 -7.56 4.79 -10.31
CA TRP A 918 -7.76 4.86 -8.87
C TRP A 918 -8.83 5.89 -8.52
N VAL A 919 -9.54 5.66 -7.40
CA VAL A 919 -10.65 6.49 -6.95
C VAL A 919 -10.58 6.67 -5.43
N PHE A 920 -10.61 7.92 -4.99
CA PHE A 920 -10.77 8.29 -3.58
C PHE A 920 -12.15 8.89 -3.33
N TYR A 921 -12.80 8.48 -2.24
CA TYR A 921 -14.08 9.01 -1.79
C TYR A 921 -13.93 9.70 -0.42
N GLY A 922 -14.49 10.91 -0.29
CA GLY A 922 -14.59 11.61 0.98
C GLY A 922 -15.72 11.06 1.86
N GLU A 923 -15.44 10.90 3.16
CA GLU A 923 -16.38 10.32 4.11
C GLU A 923 -17.68 11.13 4.30
N HIS A 924 -18.75 10.41 4.66
CA HIS A 924 -20.14 10.84 4.56
C HIS A 924 -20.57 12.01 5.49
N TRP A 925 -21.70 12.66 5.10
CA TRP A 925 -22.51 13.66 5.84
C TRP A 925 -22.11 15.14 5.82
N SER A 926 -21.08 15.56 5.07
CA SER A 926 -20.67 16.96 5.08
C SER A 926 -21.25 17.78 3.91
N PHE A 927 -21.81 18.97 4.20
CA PHE A 927 -22.50 19.85 3.24
C PHE A 927 -21.51 20.69 2.39
N LEU A 928 -20.42 20.06 1.92
CA LEU A 928 -19.15 20.76 1.72
C LEU A 928 -18.74 20.84 0.25
N GLY A 929 -19.35 21.82 -0.39
CA GLY A 929 -18.82 22.40 -1.62
C GLY A 929 -17.63 23.34 -1.38
N ALA A 930 -16.87 23.50 -2.45
CA ALA A 930 -15.57 24.19 -2.60
C ALA A 930 -14.37 23.26 -2.34
N GLU A 931 -13.69 22.93 -3.45
CA GLU A 931 -12.28 22.56 -3.52
C GLU A 931 -11.89 21.28 -2.74
N ASN A 932 -12.10 20.13 -3.38
CA ASN A 932 -11.15 19.01 -3.27
C ASN A 932 -9.87 19.50 -3.94
N GLU A 933 -8.88 20.00 -3.21
CA GLU A 933 -7.64 20.41 -3.84
C GLU A 933 -6.76 19.20 -4.09
N ILE A 934 -6.16 19.15 -5.27
CA ILE A 934 -5.27 18.08 -5.68
C ILE A 934 -3.93 18.73 -6.00
N ALA A 935 -2.87 18.23 -5.38
CA ALA A 935 -1.51 18.52 -5.78
C ALA A 935 -0.85 17.18 -6.12
N GLY A 936 -0.19 17.09 -7.26
CA GLY A 936 0.59 15.93 -7.68
C GLY A 936 2.02 16.36 -8.00
N SER A 937 2.80 15.48 -8.64
CA SER A 937 4.15 15.82 -9.13
C SER A 937 5.11 16.27 -8.01
N MET A 938 4.98 15.70 -6.81
CA MET A 938 5.86 15.97 -5.65
C MET A 938 6.54 14.67 -5.18
N ASP A 939 7.75 14.72 -4.67
CA ASP A 939 8.50 13.54 -4.20
C ASP A 939 8.88 13.70 -2.72
N VAL A 940 7.92 13.46 -1.82
CA VAL A 940 8.05 13.74 -0.37
C VAL A 940 8.81 12.62 0.36
N ASN A 941 8.78 11.41 -0.19
CA ASN A 941 9.64 10.30 0.22
C ASN A 941 10.96 10.22 -0.56
N ALA A 942 11.27 11.24 -1.39
CA ALA A 942 12.48 11.44 -2.22
C ALA A 942 13.01 10.14 -2.85
N ASP A 943 12.13 9.41 -3.50
CA ASP A 943 12.33 8.09 -4.05
C ASP A 943 11.71 7.93 -5.44
N GLY A 944 10.66 8.69 -5.76
CA GLY A 944 10.60 9.36 -7.03
C GLY A 944 9.32 9.49 -7.84
N TYR A 945 8.35 8.60 -7.69
CA TYR A 945 7.27 8.38 -8.65
C TYR A 945 6.05 9.32 -8.47
N PRO A 946 6.17 10.64 -8.72
CA PRO A 946 5.17 11.65 -8.37
C PRO A 946 4.03 11.32 -7.38
N ASP A 947 4.21 11.69 -6.12
CA ASP A 947 3.21 11.60 -5.08
C ASP A 947 1.98 12.46 -5.39
N LEU A 948 0.83 12.00 -4.90
CA LEU A 948 -0.46 12.64 -5.01
C LEU A 948 -1.00 13.00 -3.62
N MET A 949 -1.24 14.28 -3.39
CA MET A 949 -1.91 14.77 -2.20
C MET A 949 -3.35 15.21 -2.50
N VAL A 950 -4.30 14.75 -1.68
CA VAL A 950 -5.71 15.16 -1.74
C VAL A 950 -6.04 15.97 -0.49
N GLY A 951 -6.47 17.22 -0.68
CA GLY A 951 -6.94 18.12 0.36
C GLY A 951 -8.46 18.28 0.36
N ALA A 952 -9.08 18.17 1.53
CA ALA A 952 -10.49 18.51 1.74
C ALA A 952 -10.59 19.75 2.63
N SER A 953 -10.64 20.93 2.00
CA SER A 953 -10.67 22.25 2.65
C SER A 953 -11.78 22.40 3.70
N ARG A 954 -12.83 21.58 3.62
CA ARG A 954 -13.87 21.50 4.62
C ARG A 954 -14.19 20.02 4.86
N TYR A 955 -13.73 19.53 6.00
CA TYR A 955 -14.06 18.22 6.59
C TYR A 955 -14.63 18.51 7.98
N ASP A 956 -15.82 17.99 8.32
CA ASP A 956 -16.51 18.23 9.61
C ASP A 956 -16.83 16.89 10.28
N ILE A 957 -16.02 16.53 11.27
CA ILE A 957 -16.22 15.32 12.10
C ILE A 957 -17.42 15.43 13.05
N ASN A 958 -18.06 16.61 13.18
CA ASN A 958 -19.07 16.92 14.19
C ASN A 958 -20.17 17.83 13.65
N LEU A 959 -20.76 17.43 12.51
CA LEU A 959 -22.04 17.88 11.96
C LEU A 959 -22.62 19.17 12.58
N PHE A 960 -22.31 20.30 11.93
CA PHE A 960 -22.90 21.64 12.12
C PHE A 960 -22.18 22.64 13.05
N THR A 961 -20.96 22.40 13.54
CA THR A 961 -20.24 23.48 14.27
C THR A 961 -18.75 23.68 14.01
N THR A 962 -18.02 22.77 13.35
CA THR A 962 -16.56 22.90 13.24
C THR A 962 -15.98 22.36 11.92
N ASP A 963 -15.77 23.23 10.93
CA ASP A 963 -14.82 22.97 9.84
C ASP A 963 -13.44 22.67 10.49
N VAL A 964 -12.97 21.41 10.42
CA VAL A 964 -11.63 21.00 10.89
C VAL A 964 -10.66 20.76 9.74
N GLY A 965 -11.16 20.27 8.61
CA GLY A 965 -10.35 20.02 7.41
C GLY A 965 -9.46 18.78 7.50
N ALA A 966 -9.07 18.27 6.34
CA ALA A 966 -8.24 17.06 6.21
C ALA A 966 -7.33 17.14 4.97
N ALA A 967 -6.24 16.39 5.00
CA ALA A 967 -5.41 16.10 3.84
C ALA A 967 -4.84 14.67 3.95
N TRP A 968 -4.74 14.00 2.82
CA TRP A 968 -4.24 12.63 2.64
C TRP A 968 -3.12 12.62 1.60
N LEU A 969 -2.16 11.72 1.77
CA LEU A 969 -1.01 11.53 0.88
C LEU A 969 -1.07 10.11 0.28
N PHE A 970 -0.76 10.01 -1.01
CA PHE A 970 -0.65 8.81 -1.84
C PHE A 970 0.56 8.98 -2.79
N HIS A 971 0.98 7.95 -3.53
CA HIS A 971 2.35 7.85 -4.09
C HIS A 971 2.41 7.04 -5.45
N GLY A 972 3.57 6.76 -6.10
CA GLY A 972 3.66 5.95 -7.38
C GLY A 972 4.52 4.62 -7.50
N GLY A 973 4.02 3.62 -8.26
CA GLY A 973 4.64 2.39 -8.87
C GLY A 973 5.33 1.16 -8.19
N GLY A 974 5.06 -0.01 -8.82
CA GLY A 974 5.46 -1.42 -8.53
C GLY A 974 6.87 -1.87 -8.08
N ASP A 975 7.01 -3.15 -7.63
CA ASP A 975 8.29 -3.84 -7.30
C ASP A 975 8.62 -5.09 -8.18
N ALA A 976 9.75 -5.09 -8.91
CA ALA A 976 10.44 -6.28 -9.46
C ALA A 976 11.82 -5.96 -10.10
N GLY A 977 12.88 -6.66 -9.69
CA GLY A 977 14.26 -6.32 -10.08
C GLY A 977 14.76 -6.81 -11.45
N ARG A 978 15.45 -5.92 -12.19
CA ARG A 978 16.49 -6.24 -13.18
C ARG A 978 17.77 -5.43 -12.87
N THR A 979 18.82 -5.51 -13.72
CA THR A 979 20.18 -5.07 -13.33
C THR A 979 20.93 -4.39 -14.47
N ARG A 980 21.67 -3.29 -14.17
CA ARG A 980 23.11 -3.11 -14.50
C ARG A 980 23.78 -1.86 -13.88
N LEU A 981 25.12 -1.81 -14.06
CA LEU A 981 26.02 -0.65 -14.04
C LEU A 981 26.14 0.32 -12.84
N VAL A 982 26.28 -0.18 -11.61
CA VAL A 982 26.82 0.66 -10.49
C VAL A 982 28.30 1.04 -10.74
N PHE A 983 28.67 2.34 -10.75
CA PHE A 983 30.01 2.81 -11.16
C PHE A 983 30.47 4.15 -10.51
N GLN A 984 31.77 4.49 -10.47
CA GLN A 984 32.32 5.73 -9.86
C GLN A 984 33.47 6.39 -10.68
N GLY A 985 33.49 7.73 -10.88
CA GLY A 985 34.45 8.42 -11.77
C GLY A 985 34.67 9.94 -11.60
N ARG A 986 35.53 10.55 -12.43
CA ARG A 986 35.91 11.98 -12.44
C ARG A 986 34.87 12.87 -13.13
N LEU A 987 34.75 14.10 -12.62
CA LEU A 987 33.96 15.15 -13.26
C LEU A 987 34.58 15.56 -14.62
N GLY A 988 33.78 15.60 -15.69
CA GLY A 988 34.18 16.06 -17.02
C GLY A 988 34.35 14.94 -18.06
N ASP A 989 35.33 14.05 -17.89
CA ASP A 989 35.60 12.94 -18.82
C ASP A 989 35.12 11.57 -18.33
N GLY A 990 34.64 11.50 -17.07
CA GLY A 990 34.19 10.26 -16.44
C GLY A 990 35.30 9.27 -16.10
N SER A 991 36.59 9.62 -16.19
CA SER A 991 37.75 8.73 -15.90
C SER A 991 37.85 8.34 -14.42
N ALA A 992 38.89 7.65 -13.95
CA ALA A 992 38.97 7.21 -12.54
C ALA A 992 39.45 8.33 -11.60
N VAL A 993 38.84 8.45 -10.41
CA VAL A 993 39.27 9.38 -9.34
C VAL A 993 40.47 8.86 -8.55
N LEU A 994 41.11 9.74 -7.77
CA LEU A 994 42.25 9.38 -6.94
C LEU A 994 41.89 8.30 -5.90
N PRO A 995 42.81 7.34 -5.61
CA PRO A 995 42.55 6.23 -4.70
C PRO A 995 42.02 6.66 -3.33
N TRP A 996 41.13 5.82 -2.76
CA TRP A 996 40.46 6.05 -1.46
C TRP A 996 39.45 7.21 -1.53
N GLY A 997 38.70 7.30 -2.63
CA GLY A 997 37.60 8.27 -2.81
C GLY A 997 38.00 9.74 -2.70
N ARG A 998 39.22 10.11 -3.14
CA ARG A 998 39.71 11.50 -3.03
C ARG A 998 39.33 12.33 -4.25
N SER A 999 38.73 13.49 -4.01
CA SER A 999 38.52 14.55 -5.02
C SER A 999 39.86 15.06 -5.58
N ASP A 1000 39.94 15.20 -6.90
CA ASP A 1000 41.11 15.68 -7.65
C ASP A 1000 40.90 16.96 -8.47
N SER A 1001 39.66 17.46 -8.54
CA SER A 1001 39.32 18.78 -9.11
C SER A 1001 38.73 19.69 -8.04
N VAL A 1002 39.52 19.94 -6.99
CA VAL A 1002 39.21 20.66 -5.74
C VAL A 1002 37.98 20.21 -4.92
N ASP A 1003 36.92 19.64 -5.54
CA ASP A 1003 35.60 19.52 -4.92
C ASP A 1003 34.80 18.21 -5.13
N SER A 1004 34.85 17.43 -6.24
CA SER A 1004 33.87 16.30 -6.41
C SER A 1004 34.34 15.01 -7.13
N PHE A 1005 33.53 13.94 -7.01
CA PHE A 1005 33.57 12.69 -7.80
C PHE A 1005 32.15 12.16 -8.11
N GLN A 1006 31.99 11.33 -9.15
CA GLN A 1006 30.71 10.76 -9.62
C GLN A 1006 30.47 9.30 -9.15
N LEU A 1007 29.21 8.91 -8.94
CA LEU A 1007 28.59 7.59 -8.72
C LEU A 1007 27.59 7.31 -9.88
N ARG A 1008 27.14 6.07 -10.13
CA ARG A 1008 26.15 5.69 -11.17
C ARG A 1008 25.42 4.38 -10.79
N ALA A 1009 24.28 4.05 -11.41
CA ALA A 1009 23.64 2.71 -11.49
C ALA A 1009 22.55 2.67 -12.57
N ASP A 1010 22.06 1.49 -13.01
CA ASP A 1010 20.85 1.41 -13.86
C ASP A 1010 19.61 1.05 -13.02
N GLY A 1011 18.50 1.78 -13.20
CA GLY A 1011 17.21 1.59 -12.52
C GLY A 1011 16.07 1.16 -13.46
N PHE A 1012 14.95 0.77 -12.83
CA PHE A 1012 13.76 0.14 -13.41
C PHE A 1012 12.56 0.36 -12.49
N SER A 1013 11.37 0.12 -13.02
CA SER A 1013 10.15 0.12 -12.24
C SER A 1013 9.15 -0.96 -12.64
N ALA A 1014 8.04 -1.07 -11.89
CA ALA A 1014 7.09 -2.16 -12.07
C ALA A 1014 5.65 -1.76 -12.41
N SER A 1015 5.42 -0.54 -12.94
CA SER A 1015 4.27 -0.31 -13.84
C SER A 1015 4.65 -0.35 -15.35
N GLY A 1016 5.92 -0.61 -15.71
CA GLY A 1016 6.38 -0.89 -17.09
C GLY A 1016 7.43 0.01 -17.82
N ARG A 1017 7.62 1.29 -17.55
CA ARG A 1017 6.58 2.11 -16.92
C ARG A 1017 7.05 3.30 -16.14
N GLN A 1018 8.27 3.33 -15.60
CA GLN A 1018 8.58 4.33 -14.56
C GLN A 1018 10.05 4.74 -14.37
N PRO A 1019 10.41 6.05 -14.42
CA PRO A 1019 11.61 6.59 -13.76
C PRO A 1019 11.92 6.12 -12.34
N VAL A 1020 13.10 6.50 -11.85
CA VAL A 1020 13.77 5.94 -10.65
C VAL A 1020 14.97 6.82 -10.24
N LEU A 1021 15.24 7.09 -8.94
CA LEU A 1021 16.51 7.73 -8.50
C LEU A 1021 17.52 6.78 -7.89
N LEU A 1022 18.72 7.31 -7.72
CA LEU A 1022 19.76 6.76 -6.88
C LEU A 1022 19.85 7.48 -5.52
N GLU A 1023 19.62 6.79 -4.42
CA GLU A 1023 19.97 7.31 -3.08
C GLU A 1023 21.40 6.89 -2.70
N TRP A 1024 22.21 7.68 -1.99
CA TRP A 1024 23.48 7.24 -1.38
C TRP A 1024 23.91 7.97 -0.08
N GLU A 1025 24.46 7.28 0.91
CA GLU A 1025 25.06 7.88 2.12
C GLU A 1025 26.60 7.89 2.04
N LEU A 1026 27.25 9.04 2.28
CA LEU A 1026 28.72 9.21 2.38
C LEU A 1026 29.19 9.39 3.84
N ARG A 1027 30.34 8.81 4.20
CA ARG A 1027 30.94 8.87 5.56
C ARG A 1027 32.46 9.02 5.55
N LEU A 1028 33.03 9.50 6.66
CA LEU A 1028 34.49 9.48 6.87
C LEU A 1028 34.96 8.05 7.25
N PRO A 1029 36.15 7.59 6.78
CA PRO A 1029 36.63 6.24 7.05
C PRO A 1029 36.69 5.88 8.55
N GLY A 1030 35.83 4.94 8.95
CA GLY A 1030 35.72 4.46 10.34
C GLY A 1030 34.45 4.89 11.07
N GLU A 1031 33.62 5.73 10.46
CA GLU A 1031 32.25 5.99 10.92
C GLU A 1031 31.27 4.90 10.45
N VAL A 1032 30.11 4.80 11.10
CA VAL A 1032 29.09 3.77 10.80
C VAL A 1032 27.94 4.42 10.05
N TYR A 1033 27.46 3.79 8.98
CA TYR A 1033 26.20 4.20 8.34
C TYR A 1033 25.05 4.08 9.33
N SER A 1034 24.27 5.14 9.49
CA SER A 1034 23.25 5.25 10.54
C SER A 1034 21.92 5.82 10.06
N GLY A 1035 21.72 5.95 8.74
CA GLY A 1035 20.58 6.65 8.13
C GLY A 1035 20.70 8.17 8.16
N LEU A 1036 21.22 8.73 9.26
CA LEU A 1036 21.39 10.17 9.50
C LEU A 1036 22.45 10.84 8.59
N GLY A 1037 22.14 11.05 7.32
CA GLY A 1037 23.06 11.60 6.30
C GLY A 1037 23.07 10.84 4.98
N ILE A 1038 22.02 10.05 4.72
CA ILE A 1038 21.63 9.66 3.36
C ILE A 1038 21.55 10.92 2.50
N GLN A 1039 22.19 10.87 1.33
CA GLN A 1039 22.05 11.80 0.21
C GLN A 1039 21.24 11.09 -0.87
N ARG A 1040 20.72 11.82 -1.85
CA ARG A 1040 19.95 11.26 -2.97
C ARG A 1040 20.26 12.02 -4.25
N GLY A 1041 19.87 11.48 -5.41
CA GLY A 1041 20.20 12.04 -6.72
C GLY A 1041 19.07 11.95 -7.71
N GLY A 1042 19.38 12.17 -8.98
CA GLY A 1042 18.39 12.36 -10.02
C GLY A 1042 17.53 11.12 -10.29
N LEU A 1043 16.24 11.39 -10.39
CA LEU A 1043 15.19 10.56 -10.94
C LEU A 1043 15.34 10.44 -12.47
N VAL A 1044 15.25 9.25 -13.07
CA VAL A 1044 15.48 9.10 -14.53
C VAL A 1044 14.57 8.10 -15.23
N ALA A 1045 13.92 8.55 -16.32
CA ALA A 1045 12.66 8.06 -16.89
C ALA A 1045 12.64 6.84 -17.81
N ASP A 1046 11.90 5.80 -17.39
CA ASP A 1046 11.81 4.50 -18.03
C ASP A 1046 10.85 4.43 -19.25
N SER A 1047 11.21 5.24 -20.25
CA SER A 1047 10.41 5.64 -21.41
C SER A 1047 10.58 4.75 -22.67
N GLY A 1048 10.87 3.46 -22.50
CA GLY A 1048 11.10 2.54 -23.63
C GLY A 1048 9.82 1.99 -24.28
N PRO A 1049 9.78 1.79 -25.61
CA PRO A 1049 8.57 1.28 -26.30
C PRO A 1049 8.24 -0.17 -25.90
N PRO A 1050 6.94 -0.54 -25.83
CA PRO A 1050 6.49 -1.82 -25.27
C PRO A 1050 6.98 -3.01 -26.11
N GLY A 1051 8.04 -3.65 -25.62
CA GLY A 1051 8.71 -4.81 -26.21
C GLY A 1051 9.13 -5.83 -25.15
N THR A 1052 9.63 -6.99 -25.58
CA THR A 1052 9.72 -8.24 -24.79
C THR A 1052 10.69 -8.24 -23.58
N THR A 1053 11.11 -7.10 -23.04
CA THR A 1053 12.06 -7.03 -21.90
C THR A 1053 11.83 -5.91 -20.87
N GLY A 1054 10.85 -5.01 -21.04
CA GLY A 1054 10.74 -3.79 -20.23
C GLY A 1054 11.82 -2.75 -20.57
N SER A 1055 11.65 -1.53 -20.08
CA SER A 1055 12.62 -0.44 -20.26
C SER A 1055 13.70 -0.45 -19.16
N VAL A 1056 14.79 0.33 -19.34
CA VAL A 1056 15.93 0.45 -18.40
C VAL A 1056 16.62 1.82 -18.54
N VAL A 1057 17.05 2.50 -17.45
CA VAL A 1057 17.86 3.74 -17.55
C VAL A 1057 19.04 3.86 -16.56
N ALA A 1058 20.14 4.47 -17.00
CA ALA A 1058 21.39 4.68 -16.26
C ALA A 1058 21.49 6.05 -15.53
N LEU A 1059 21.45 6.00 -14.21
CA LEU A 1059 21.54 7.07 -13.18
C LEU A 1059 23.01 7.49 -12.94
N ALA A 1060 23.33 8.76 -12.62
CA ALA A 1060 24.74 9.22 -12.56
C ALA A 1060 25.10 10.53 -11.78
N GLU A 1061 25.60 10.41 -10.55
CA GLU A 1061 25.53 11.46 -9.51
C GLU A 1061 26.85 11.90 -8.86
N ASN A 1062 27.07 13.19 -8.59
CA ASN A 1062 28.34 13.69 -8.02
C ASN A 1062 28.26 14.04 -6.52
N THR A 1063 29.33 13.75 -5.76
CA THR A 1063 29.29 13.66 -4.29
C THR A 1063 29.95 14.82 -3.52
N GLY A 1064 30.04 16.05 -4.07
CA GLY A 1064 30.81 17.16 -3.48
C GLY A 1064 30.15 18.53 -3.60
N PRO A 1065 30.59 19.57 -2.86
CA PRO A 1065 31.99 19.92 -2.59
C PRO A 1065 32.66 19.26 -1.37
N LEU A 1066 33.40 18.20 -1.63
CA LEU A 1066 34.34 17.54 -0.73
C LEU A 1066 35.61 18.39 -0.59
N ALA A 1067 35.94 18.79 0.63
CA ALA A 1067 37.17 19.53 0.92
C ALA A 1067 38.41 18.86 0.31
N SER A 1068 39.07 19.55 -0.63
CA SER A 1068 40.16 19.05 -1.46
C SER A 1068 41.15 18.13 -0.72
N ASP A 1069 41.46 16.96 -1.29
CA ASP A 1069 42.39 15.94 -0.76
C ASP A 1069 41.89 15.14 0.50
N SER A 1070 40.58 15.14 0.77
CA SER A 1070 39.90 14.31 1.81
C SER A 1070 39.36 12.97 1.28
N SER A 1071 39.22 11.94 2.12
CA SER A 1071 38.79 10.56 1.77
C SER A 1071 37.46 10.16 2.44
N PHE A 1072 36.63 9.34 1.76
CA PHE A 1072 35.26 8.99 2.15
C PHE A 1072 34.88 7.53 1.78
N HIS A 1073 33.78 6.98 2.32
CA HIS A 1073 33.17 5.70 1.90
C HIS A 1073 31.64 5.80 1.79
N TRP A 1074 30.99 5.01 0.91
CA TRP A 1074 29.57 5.20 0.54
C TRP A 1074 28.70 3.93 0.40
N ARG A 1075 27.36 4.08 0.51
CA ARG A 1075 26.31 3.08 0.19
C ARG A 1075 25.22 3.71 -0.69
N LEU A 1076 24.52 2.99 -1.58
CA LEU A 1076 23.48 3.54 -2.48
C LEU A 1076 22.30 2.59 -2.82
N ARG A 1077 21.06 3.05 -3.06
CA ARG A 1077 19.89 2.25 -3.55
C ARG A 1077 19.25 2.88 -4.80
N VAL A 1078 18.41 2.11 -5.51
CA VAL A 1078 17.42 2.66 -6.44
C VAL A 1078 16.07 2.72 -5.71
N ALA A 1079 15.26 3.77 -5.92
CA ALA A 1079 14.06 4.00 -5.12
C ALA A 1079 12.80 4.26 -5.97
N THR A 1080 11.62 4.14 -5.35
CA THR A 1080 10.28 4.15 -5.95
C THR A 1080 9.29 5.03 -5.17
N GLU A 1081 7.95 4.92 -5.11
CA GLU A 1081 7.16 5.79 -4.17
C GLU A 1081 5.88 5.15 -3.58
N THR A 1082 5.15 4.33 -4.35
CA THR A 1082 3.70 4.03 -4.23
C THR A 1082 3.19 3.74 -2.82
N PRO A 1083 1.87 3.96 -2.58
CA PRO A 1083 1.20 3.35 -1.44
C PRO A 1083 1.45 1.84 -1.49
N LEU A 1084 1.49 1.30 -2.71
CA LEU A 1084 1.99 -0.02 -3.10
C LEU A 1084 3.53 -0.27 -2.90
N PHE A 1085 4.49 0.58 -3.34
CA PHE A 1085 5.96 0.32 -3.26
C PHE A 1085 6.88 1.59 -3.30
N PRO A 1086 7.52 2.00 -2.17
CA PRO A 1086 8.37 3.20 -2.10
C PRO A 1086 9.89 3.03 -2.27
N HIS A 1087 10.55 1.90 -1.99
CA HIS A 1087 12.00 1.84 -2.27
C HIS A 1087 12.64 0.47 -2.53
N GLY A 1088 13.58 0.45 -3.48
CA GLY A 1088 14.52 -0.65 -3.65
C GLY A 1088 15.63 -0.69 -2.58
N PRO A 1089 16.42 -1.77 -2.53
CA PRO A 1089 17.34 -2.05 -1.42
C PRO A 1089 18.75 -1.41 -1.51
N TRP A 1090 19.28 -0.98 -0.37
CA TRP A 1090 20.66 -0.47 -0.22
C TRP A 1090 21.75 -1.44 -0.73
N ARG A 1091 22.70 -0.87 -1.46
CA ARG A 1091 23.93 -1.45 -2.04
C ARG A 1091 25.14 -0.63 -1.58
N ARG A 1092 26.37 -1.07 -1.85
CA ARG A 1092 27.62 -0.35 -1.53
C ARG A 1092 28.80 -0.99 -2.25
N LEU A 1093 29.87 -0.23 -2.51
CA LEU A 1093 31.17 -0.84 -2.77
C LEU A 1093 31.58 -1.67 -1.54
N THR A 1094 31.88 -2.95 -1.76
CA THR A 1094 32.15 -3.90 -0.69
C THR A 1094 33.59 -3.77 -0.18
N GLY A 1095 33.83 -2.77 0.66
CA GLY A 1095 35.04 -2.72 1.48
C GLY A 1095 35.47 -1.34 1.94
N VAL A 1096 35.35 -1.08 3.25
CA VAL A 1096 36.30 -0.21 3.94
C VAL A 1096 37.61 -0.98 4.07
N GLY A 1097 38.35 -1.12 2.96
CA GLY A 1097 39.50 -2.04 2.85
C GLY A 1097 40.12 -2.18 1.44
N GLN A 1098 41.05 -1.28 1.12
CA GLN A 1098 42.20 -1.45 0.21
C GLN A 1098 42.04 -1.81 -1.29
N TYR A 1099 40.87 -2.17 -1.84
CA TYR A 1099 40.77 -2.58 -3.27
C TYR A 1099 39.64 -1.95 -4.10
N GLU A 1100 39.80 -0.67 -4.44
CA GLU A 1100 38.94 0.11 -5.37
C GLU A 1100 39.53 0.06 -6.80
N SER A 1101 39.36 -1.04 -7.56
CA SER A 1101 39.97 -1.15 -8.92
C SER A 1101 39.20 -1.97 -9.97
N VAL A 1102 38.00 -2.49 -9.67
CA VAL A 1102 37.24 -3.33 -10.62
C VAL A 1102 35.75 -2.97 -10.59
N ILE A 1103 35.29 -2.10 -11.50
CA ILE A 1103 34.12 -2.27 -12.42
C ILE A 1103 34.18 -1.14 -13.48
N ARG A 1104 34.48 -1.50 -14.74
CA ARG A 1104 33.94 -0.85 -15.95
C ARG A 1104 33.79 -1.90 -17.04
N THR A 1105 32.69 -1.86 -17.78
CA THR A 1105 32.44 -2.78 -18.89
C THR A 1105 32.76 -2.16 -20.24
N LEU A 1106 33.59 -2.87 -21.02
CA LEU A 1106 33.56 -3.05 -22.47
C LEU A 1106 32.69 -2.08 -23.29
N LYS A 1107 33.32 -1.35 -24.22
CA LYS A 1107 32.63 -0.68 -25.33
C LYS A 1107 32.58 -1.62 -26.55
N PRO A 1108 31.41 -1.86 -27.20
CA PRO A 1108 31.36 -2.75 -28.36
C PRO A 1108 32.10 -2.15 -29.58
N GLY A 1109 33.20 -2.76 -30.02
CA GLY A 1109 33.86 -2.34 -31.26
C GLY A 1109 35.23 -2.93 -31.61
N ASN A 1110 36.10 -3.23 -30.63
CA ASN A 1110 37.48 -3.68 -30.89
C ASN A 1110 37.91 -4.84 -29.96
N PRO A 1111 38.25 -6.04 -30.47
CA PRO A 1111 38.52 -7.22 -29.64
C PRO A 1111 40.01 -7.47 -29.32
N GLN A 1112 40.88 -6.46 -29.40
CA GLN A 1112 42.34 -6.58 -29.10
C GLN A 1112 42.87 -5.47 -28.16
N ASP A 1113 41.97 -4.81 -27.45
CA ASP A 1113 42.19 -3.75 -26.47
C ASP A 1113 41.55 -4.29 -25.18
N MET A 1114 42.34 -4.92 -24.28
CA MET A 1114 41.78 -5.68 -23.14
C MET A 1114 41.84 -4.91 -21.81
N ASP A 1115 42.69 -3.90 -21.67
CA ASP A 1115 42.67 -2.94 -20.56
C ASP A 1115 41.82 -1.68 -20.84
N GLY A 1116 41.51 -1.38 -22.10
CA GLY A 1116 40.51 -0.39 -22.52
C GLY A 1116 41.05 1.02 -22.73
N ASP A 1117 42.36 1.19 -22.94
CA ASP A 1117 43.01 2.50 -23.14
C ASP A 1117 42.83 3.08 -24.56
N GLY A 1118 42.37 2.26 -25.52
CA GLY A 1118 42.16 2.61 -26.92
C GLY A 1118 43.23 2.10 -27.91
N PHE A 1119 44.22 1.31 -27.45
CA PHE A 1119 45.34 0.80 -28.24
C PHE A 1119 45.42 -0.75 -28.22
N ASP A 1120 46.60 -1.33 -28.54
CA ASP A 1120 46.82 -2.78 -28.75
C ASP A 1120 48.02 -3.22 -27.90
N GLU A 1121 47.86 -4.28 -27.10
CA GLU A 1121 48.69 -4.72 -25.95
C GLU A 1121 50.11 -5.23 -26.29
N THR A 1122 50.72 -4.67 -27.33
CA THR A 1122 52.08 -4.95 -27.77
C THR A 1122 53.02 -3.77 -27.54
N LEU A 1123 52.59 -2.75 -26.79
CA LEU A 1123 53.28 -1.45 -26.66
C LEU A 1123 53.60 -1.03 -25.20
N ASP A 1124 53.22 -1.83 -24.21
CA ASP A 1124 53.08 -1.47 -22.79
C ASP A 1124 54.43 -1.41 -22.02
N CYS A 1125 55.53 -1.15 -22.74
CA CYS A 1125 56.87 -0.91 -22.21
C CYS A 1125 57.64 0.17 -23.00
N ASP A 1126 56.95 1.00 -23.81
CA ASP A 1126 57.58 2.15 -24.47
C ASP A 1126 57.63 3.38 -23.53
N GLU A 1127 58.82 3.65 -22.98
CA GLU A 1127 59.10 4.85 -22.15
C GLU A 1127 58.77 6.19 -22.85
N SER A 1128 58.53 6.20 -24.17
CA SER A 1128 58.17 7.40 -24.93
C SER A 1128 56.66 7.65 -25.04
N ASN A 1129 55.80 6.71 -24.63
CA ASN A 1129 54.34 6.92 -24.60
C ASN A 1129 53.70 6.35 -23.32
N PRO A 1130 53.70 7.10 -22.20
CA PRO A 1130 53.32 6.61 -20.87
C PRO A 1130 51.80 6.45 -20.64
N GLY A 1131 50.99 6.42 -21.71
CA GLY A 1131 49.53 6.21 -21.60
C GLY A 1131 49.10 4.74 -21.47
N LEU A 1132 50.00 3.80 -21.80
CA LEU A 1132 49.69 2.41 -22.14
C LEU A 1132 49.75 1.40 -20.96
N TRP A 1133 49.91 1.83 -19.70
CA TRP A 1133 50.37 0.94 -18.61
C TRP A 1133 49.40 0.92 -17.40
N GLY A 1134 48.80 -0.25 -17.12
CA GLY A 1134 47.94 -0.50 -15.94
C GLY A 1134 48.69 -0.66 -14.60
N VAL A 1135 47.98 -0.42 -13.48
CA VAL A 1135 48.58 -0.36 -12.12
C VAL A 1135 48.26 -1.60 -11.26
N PRO A 1136 49.27 -2.23 -10.59
CA PRO A 1136 49.06 -3.39 -9.71
C PRO A 1136 48.81 -3.06 -8.22
N GLY A 1137 48.28 -4.06 -7.49
CA GLY A 1137 47.85 -3.97 -6.09
C GLY A 1137 48.94 -3.87 -5.00
N GLU A 1138 48.51 -3.73 -3.74
CA GLU A 1138 49.37 -3.38 -2.60
C GLU A 1138 50.38 -4.46 -2.14
N THR A 1139 51.58 -4.00 -1.80
CA THR A 1139 52.59 -4.78 -1.08
C THR A 1139 52.28 -4.86 0.41
N VAL A 1140 52.19 -6.08 0.94
CA VAL A 1140 51.87 -6.37 2.35
C VAL A 1140 52.96 -7.22 2.99
N ASN A 1141 53.36 -6.87 4.22
CA ASN A 1141 54.47 -7.46 4.99
C ASN A 1141 55.88 -7.18 4.41
N LEU A 1142 56.34 -5.94 4.54
CA LEU A 1142 57.78 -5.62 4.52
C LEU A 1142 58.46 -6.21 5.77
N GLN A 1143 59.22 -7.28 5.59
CA GLN A 1143 60.05 -7.85 6.66
C GLN A 1143 61.52 -7.46 6.47
N PHE A 1144 62.10 -6.92 7.55
CA PHE A 1144 63.50 -6.53 7.65
C PHE A 1144 64.23 -7.57 8.51
N ASP A 1145 65.26 -8.22 7.96
CA ASP A 1145 66.31 -8.85 8.75
C ASP A 1145 67.58 -7.98 8.73
N ASP A 1146 68.58 -8.30 9.58
CA ASP A 1146 69.82 -7.52 9.72
C ASP A 1146 70.67 -7.44 8.42
N THR A 1147 70.26 -8.11 7.34
CA THR A 1147 70.99 -8.25 6.06
C THR A 1147 70.13 -8.24 4.79
N LYS A 1148 68.78 -8.24 4.88
CA LYS A 1148 67.85 -8.32 3.73
C LYS A 1148 66.50 -7.66 3.98
N VAL A 1149 65.86 -7.27 2.88
CA VAL A 1149 64.45 -6.82 2.84
C VAL A 1149 63.66 -7.76 1.93
N TRP A 1150 62.56 -8.30 2.47
CA TRP A 1150 61.60 -9.12 1.72
C TRP A 1150 60.32 -8.33 1.49
N ILE A 1151 59.82 -8.40 0.25
CA ILE A 1151 58.57 -7.75 -0.17
C ILE A 1151 57.65 -8.84 -0.68
N THR A 1152 56.52 -9.01 0.00
CA THR A 1152 55.39 -9.81 -0.47
C THR A 1152 54.29 -8.86 -0.95
N TYR A 1153 53.54 -9.24 -1.96
CA TYR A 1153 52.27 -8.59 -2.33
C TYR A 1153 51.23 -9.66 -2.65
N ASP A 1154 49.96 -9.36 -2.42
CA ASP A 1154 48.86 -10.26 -2.78
C ASP A 1154 48.36 -9.88 -4.18
N PRO A 1155 48.33 -10.82 -5.14
CA PRO A 1155 47.76 -10.57 -6.45
C PRO A 1155 46.22 -10.76 -6.37
N PRO A 1156 45.41 -9.88 -6.99
CA PRO A 1156 43.95 -9.96 -6.85
C PRO A 1156 43.36 -11.27 -7.42
N PRO A 1157 42.35 -11.87 -6.77
CA PRO A 1157 41.69 -13.09 -7.24
C PRO A 1157 40.70 -12.80 -8.39
N PHE A 1158 40.78 -13.59 -9.47
CA PHE A 1158 39.94 -13.46 -10.66
C PHE A 1158 38.67 -14.36 -10.62
N PRO A 1159 37.48 -13.82 -10.91
CA PRO A 1159 36.30 -14.62 -11.28
C PRO A 1159 36.35 -15.01 -12.78
N GLY A 1160 37.34 -15.83 -13.14
CA GLY A 1160 37.57 -16.28 -14.51
C GLY A 1160 38.85 -17.11 -14.63
N SER A 1161 38.73 -18.39 -14.99
CA SER A 1161 39.85 -19.34 -15.12
C SER A 1161 40.83 -18.93 -16.24
N LEU A 1162 42.15 -19.16 -16.21
CA LEU A 1162 42.98 -20.18 -15.55
C LEU A 1162 44.38 -19.63 -15.15
N PRO A 1163 45.18 -20.34 -14.33
CA PRO A 1163 46.38 -19.77 -13.72
C PRO A 1163 47.66 -19.89 -14.56
N SER A 1164 48.18 -18.77 -15.07
CA SER A 1164 49.62 -18.63 -15.37
C SER A 1164 50.07 -17.18 -15.58
N ALA A 1165 50.99 -16.72 -14.73
CA ALA A 1165 51.89 -15.59 -14.95
C ALA A 1165 51.25 -14.21 -15.28
N VAL A 1166 50.58 -13.60 -14.29
CA VAL A 1166 50.51 -12.13 -14.24
C VAL A 1166 51.91 -11.61 -13.88
N THR A 1167 52.37 -10.58 -14.59
CA THR A 1167 53.71 -9.99 -14.46
C THR A 1167 53.64 -8.65 -13.74
N TYR A 1168 54.62 -8.38 -12.89
CA TYR A 1168 54.60 -7.27 -11.96
C TYR A 1168 56.01 -6.73 -11.74
N ASP A 1169 56.12 -5.41 -11.63
CA ASP A 1169 57.38 -4.70 -11.59
C ASP A 1169 57.47 -3.82 -10.33
N THR A 1170 58.61 -3.88 -9.63
CA THR A 1170 58.83 -3.13 -8.38
C THR A 1170 59.85 -2.01 -8.59
N LEU A 1171 59.56 -0.81 -8.09
CA LEU A 1171 60.44 0.36 -8.18
C LEU A 1171 61.06 0.73 -6.82
N ARG A 1172 62.39 0.99 -6.82
CA ARG A 1172 63.18 1.42 -5.65
C ARG A 1172 63.85 2.77 -5.90
N SER A 1173 63.90 3.63 -4.88
CA SER A 1173 64.80 4.80 -4.80
C SER A 1173 65.57 4.84 -3.49
N GLY A 1174 66.83 5.28 -3.55
CA GLY A 1174 67.70 5.49 -2.38
C GLY A 1174 67.54 6.84 -1.69
N GLU A 1175 66.85 7.81 -2.30
CA GLU A 1175 66.58 9.12 -1.71
C GLU A 1175 65.15 9.58 -2.02
N ALA A 1176 64.47 10.14 -1.02
CA ALA A 1176 63.08 10.56 -1.10
C ALA A 1176 62.81 11.71 -2.10
N GLY A 1177 63.85 12.41 -2.58
CA GLY A 1177 63.74 13.49 -3.56
C GLY A 1177 63.82 13.07 -5.03
N ASN A 1178 64.21 11.82 -5.34
CA ASN A 1178 64.54 11.41 -6.73
C ASN A 1178 63.38 10.71 -7.48
N PHE A 1179 62.17 10.70 -6.92
CA PHE A 1179 60.99 10.00 -7.46
C PHE A 1179 60.37 10.61 -8.73
N GLU A 1180 61.02 11.61 -9.35
CA GLU A 1180 60.64 12.16 -10.65
C GLU A 1180 61.67 11.86 -11.77
N SER A 1181 62.78 11.16 -11.50
CA SER A 1181 63.78 10.89 -12.56
C SER A 1181 64.75 9.71 -12.40
N ALA A 1182 64.70 8.90 -11.32
CA ALA A 1182 65.67 7.79 -11.16
C ALA A 1182 65.16 6.58 -10.33
N ALA A 1183 63.93 6.13 -10.59
CA ALA A 1183 63.49 4.81 -10.10
C ALA A 1183 64.00 3.69 -11.03
N ILE A 1184 64.45 2.56 -10.46
CA ILE A 1184 64.94 1.40 -11.24
C ILE A 1184 63.92 0.28 -11.18
N CYS A 1185 63.52 -0.24 -12.34
CA CYS A 1185 62.57 -1.35 -12.46
C CYS A 1185 63.19 -2.70 -12.07
N ILE A 1186 62.44 -3.48 -11.29
CA ILE A 1186 62.83 -4.80 -10.81
C ILE A 1186 61.73 -5.80 -11.21
N ASN A 1187 61.86 -6.38 -12.40
CA ASN A 1187 60.93 -7.36 -12.98
C ASN A 1187 61.27 -8.79 -12.54
N GLN A 1188 60.29 -9.56 -12.02
CA GLN A 1188 60.37 -11.03 -12.01
C GLN A 1188 58.99 -11.70 -12.22
N ASN A 1189 58.87 -12.47 -13.30
CA ASN A 1189 57.62 -13.08 -13.74
C ASN A 1189 57.40 -14.46 -13.08
N VAL A 1190 56.81 -14.50 -11.87
CA VAL A 1190 56.51 -15.75 -11.15
C VAL A 1190 55.15 -15.75 -10.45
N THR A 1191 54.54 -16.93 -10.32
CA THR A 1191 53.14 -17.15 -9.93
C THR A 1191 52.83 -17.04 -8.42
N SER A 1192 53.72 -16.47 -7.63
CA SER A 1192 53.47 -16.13 -6.22
C SER A 1192 54.45 -15.02 -5.82
N PRO A 1193 53.97 -13.89 -5.26
CA PRO A 1193 54.65 -12.63 -5.53
C PRO A 1193 55.52 -12.21 -4.35
N VAL A 1194 56.73 -12.78 -4.33
CA VAL A 1194 57.77 -12.47 -3.34
C VAL A 1194 59.02 -12.01 -4.07
N ALA A 1195 59.32 -10.72 -3.97
CA ALA A 1195 60.54 -10.12 -4.49
C ALA A 1195 61.56 -9.92 -3.35
N ALA A 1196 62.83 -10.20 -3.63
CA ALA A 1196 63.92 -10.08 -2.66
C ALA A 1196 64.98 -9.10 -3.17
N ASP A 1197 65.24 -8.03 -2.43
CA ASP A 1197 66.37 -7.13 -2.75
C ASP A 1197 67.68 -7.74 -2.22
N PRO A 1198 68.68 -8.02 -3.09
CA PRO A 1198 69.93 -8.64 -2.67
C PRO A 1198 70.95 -7.65 -2.09
N THR A 1199 70.60 -6.37 -1.86
CA THR A 1199 71.54 -5.32 -1.46
C THR A 1199 71.15 -4.57 -0.17
N ASP A 1200 72.03 -4.66 0.82
CA ASP A 1200 71.86 -4.11 2.17
C ASP A 1200 71.74 -2.56 2.19
N PRO A 1201 70.75 -1.97 2.90
CA PRO A 1201 70.62 -0.52 3.03
C PRO A 1201 71.66 0.06 4.03
N PRO A 1202 72.29 1.22 3.73
CA PRO A 1202 73.23 1.84 4.66
C PRO A 1202 72.59 2.27 5.99
N ALA A 1203 73.27 1.99 7.10
CA ALA A 1203 72.77 2.27 8.44
C ALA A 1203 72.39 3.75 8.64
N GLY A 1204 71.12 3.99 8.99
CA GLY A 1204 70.56 5.33 9.26
C GLY A 1204 69.82 5.97 8.07
N ILE A 1205 69.66 5.28 6.94
CA ILE A 1205 68.84 5.73 5.81
C ILE A 1205 67.57 4.88 5.71
N VAL A 1206 66.42 5.55 5.55
CA VAL A 1206 65.13 4.90 5.26
C VAL A 1206 64.97 4.78 3.74
N VAL A 1207 64.72 3.56 3.25
CA VAL A 1207 64.52 3.25 1.83
C VAL A 1207 63.02 3.07 1.57
N PHE A 1208 62.53 3.60 0.46
CA PHE A 1208 61.11 3.57 0.10
C PHE A 1208 60.92 2.83 -1.22
N TYR A 1209 59.95 1.92 -1.25
CA TYR A 1209 59.49 1.19 -2.42
C TYR A 1209 58.05 1.66 -2.70
N LEU A 1210 57.73 1.95 -3.96
CA LEU A 1210 56.47 2.59 -4.35
C LEU A 1210 55.99 2.02 -5.70
N SER A 1211 54.83 1.37 -5.69
CA SER A 1211 53.87 1.47 -6.81
C SER A 1211 53.28 2.88 -6.77
N ARG A 1212 53.10 3.55 -7.92
CA ARG A 1212 52.71 4.98 -7.94
C ARG A 1212 51.76 5.33 -9.08
N ALA A 1213 50.71 6.07 -8.72
CA ALA A 1213 50.04 7.05 -9.59
C ALA A 1213 49.99 8.42 -8.87
N ARG A 1214 50.17 9.55 -9.58
CA ARG A 1214 49.82 10.93 -9.13
C ARG A 1214 49.99 11.98 -10.25
N ASN A 1215 49.03 12.92 -10.34
CA ASN A 1215 48.95 14.01 -11.35
C ASN A 1215 49.80 15.28 -11.04
N GLY A 1216 49.90 16.18 -12.04
CA GLY A 1216 50.34 17.59 -11.96
C GLY A 1216 49.99 18.35 -13.26
N CYS A 1217 50.00 19.70 -13.38
CA CYS A 1217 50.38 20.81 -12.46
C CYS A 1217 49.17 21.78 -12.26
N GLY A 1218 49.19 23.13 -12.14
CA GLY A 1218 50.20 24.23 -12.13
C GLY A 1218 49.50 25.62 -12.29
N PRO A 1219 50.20 26.78 -12.50
CA PRO A 1219 51.51 27.26 -12.03
C PRO A 1219 51.45 28.41 -10.97
N GLY A 1220 52.53 28.58 -10.19
CA GLY A 1220 52.92 29.79 -9.39
C GLY A 1220 52.14 30.10 -8.09
N SER A 1221 52.72 30.40 -6.91
CA SER A 1221 54.11 30.70 -6.50
C SER A 1221 54.68 29.57 -5.62
N LEU A 1222 55.86 28.98 -5.85
CA LEU A 1222 57.21 29.58 -5.98
C LEU A 1222 57.77 30.22 -4.70
N GLY A 1223 57.43 29.67 -3.52
CA GLY A 1223 58.09 30.02 -2.25
C GLY A 1223 59.64 29.91 -2.27
N ASN A 1224 60.29 30.47 -1.25
CA ASN A 1224 61.74 30.75 -1.30
C ASN A 1224 62.59 29.52 -1.62
N SER A 1225 63.62 29.72 -2.46
CA SER A 1225 64.71 28.74 -2.62
C SER A 1225 65.51 28.57 -1.32
N SER A 1226 66.26 27.47 -1.23
CA SER A 1226 67.05 27.07 -0.04
C SER A 1226 68.20 28.01 0.34
N ASP A 1227 68.41 29.09 -0.41
CA ASP A 1227 69.31 30.22 -0.12
C ASP A 1227 68.58 31.46 0.45
N GLY A 1228 67.24 31.43 0.55
CA GLY A 1228 66.42 32.40 1.28
C GLY A 1228 65.62 33.41 0.45
N VAL A 1229 65.57 33.32 -0.90
CA VAL A 1229 64.92 34.33 -1.77
C VAL A 1229 63.53 33.91 -2.28
N PRO A 1230 62.42 34.69 -2.06
CA PRO A 1230 61.05 34.37 -2.52
C PRO A 1230 60.77 34.56 -4.02
N ARG A 1231 59.73 33.91 -4.59
CA ARG A 1231 59.19 34.14 -5.96
C ARG A 1231 57.63 33.99 -6.09
N THR A 1232 57.07 34.32 -7.27
CA THR A 1232 55.61 34.46 -7.65
C THR A 1232 55.29 34.11 -9.13
N GLY A 1233 54.07 33.79 -9.64
CA GLY A 1233 52.74 33.49 -9.03
C GLY A 1233 51.53 33.42 -10.03
N ARG A 1234 50.64 32.38 -9.97
CA ARG A 1234 49.40 32.05 -10.77
C ARG A 1234 49.51 31.89 -12.31
N SER A 1235 48.62 31.24 -13.10
CA SER A 1235 47.46 30.30 -12.90
C SER A 1235 47.10 29.55 -14.23
N CYS A 1236 46.53 28.31 -14.16
CA CYS A 1236 45.64 27.64 -15.16
C CYS A 1236 46.22 27.17 -16.54
N PRO A 1237 45.50 26.38 -17.40
CA PRO A 1237 44.07 25.96 -17.35
C PRO A 1237 43.66 25.28 -16.05
#